data_AF-A0A954EV91-F1
#
_entry.id   AF-A0A954EV91-F1
#
_cell.length_a   1.000
_cell.length_b   1.000
_cell.length_c   1.000
_cell.angle_alpha   90.00
_cell.angle_beta   90.00
_cell.angle_gamma   90.00
#
_symmetry.space_group_name_H-M   'P 1'
#
loop_
_entity.id
_entity.type
_entity.pdbx_description
1 polymer ?
#
loop_
_entity_poly.entity_id
_entity_poly.type
_entity_poly.pdbx_seq_one_letter_code
_entity_poly.pdbx_strand_id
1 'polypeptide(L)'
;MRSKLLIVLIYTGLFDVLPMSRASAEVPQDVLTAIETLQREERESQERAARELKEESDQFLAQMKKLQDSLTMAARLDEAVLVRNFLREFQLKAAGPSREAWIQTELDTLPELAQGTCRQHLTELLKIRERVIDAQQQLEKRKQDELHPLFLKYTQEGNLDAVLAIRDALEQVVRPKGAGPTRPGLAEPVPATMEIKLSTDPEMARRQHREAIARLSADANKQAAKILPPLISQLKRVQATETQAARLDQAVAIRDLVTSMQLQQDPAQALELARKKKSELAGDAATAIGESLQQLASLQAEIIEKRKDYNLALARILEPEVRRSVMSDEVNRAGETLREYLMLKDVSWPVHWLRSSHSPPPELPSSTNQLTGQFERTRLERLKEFEDKESQLRKDLIKTWKDGWNSESGSPAQQAALTKSIAFAEADYAHGFHGMRLFRVPDDMPKAGRTAWATYQKEMKTFRKQLSEQQDAAVKALESELQPVLKDLADQGEYETVLVIRYRLPEFRVTMTPIAVKVARSPYSSHLWDGYILEARGENSFLVAYRLGEPGEWLPRSRIQFAPDDVVEIAPPGRGQTPPGPGVPVLGTTRLQPGQKAVKFWGSSWYPVTIRQSTPQGVLIDWDTFPNRQETVPRADLRLIEED
;
A
#
# COMPACT_ATOMS: atom_id res chain seq x y z
N MET A 1 31.67 17.87 28.94
CA MET A 1 30.81 17.56 30.12
C MET A 1 29.62 16.76 29.65
N ARG A 2 29.17 15.85 30.52
CA ARG A 2 28.28 14.70 30.31
C ARG A 2 26.96 15.00 29.58
N SER A 3 26.63 14.19 28.58
CA SER A 3 25.25 13.79 28.25
C SER A 3 25.28 12.40 27.60
N LYS A 4 25.29 11.38 28.46
CA LYS A 4 24.89 10.00 28.15
C LYS A 4 23.42 9.89 28.59
N LEU A 5 22.50 9.51 27.71
CA LEU A 5 21.21 8.87 28.03
C LEU A 5 20.60 8.36 26.71
N LEU A 6 20.76 7.07 26.39
CA LEU A 6 19.71 6.04 26.48
C LEU A 6 18.66 6.14 25.35
N ILE A 7 18.97 5.54 24.19
CA ILE A 7 17.99 5.15 23.15
C ILE A 7 18.05 3.62 23.02
N VAL A 8 17.72 2.99 24.12
CA VAL A 8 17.04 1.70 24.22
C VAL A 8 15.80 2.09 25.02
N LEU A 9 14.60 1.61 24.67
CA LEU A 9 13.25 2.07 25.12
C LEU A 9 12.49 2.98 24.12
N ILE A 10 12.27 2.52 22.89
CA ILE A 10 11.02 2.87 22.16
C ILE A 10 10.01 1.70 22.21
N TYR A 11 10.34 0.58 22.87
CA TYR A 11 9.45 -0.59 22.98
C TYR A 11 8.85 -0.85 24.38
N THR A 12 9.05 0.04 25.36
CA THR A 12 8.59 -0.16 26.75
C THR A 12 7.58 0.87 27.24
N GLY A 13 7.16 1.81 26.39
CA GLY A 13 6.26 2.91 26.78
C GLY A 13 4.75 2.64 26.70
N LEU A 14 4.31 1.38 26.60
CA LEU A 14 2.90 1.01 26.41
C LEU A 14 2.51 -0.22 27.26
N PHE A 15 2.90 -0.23 28.54
CA PHE A 15 2.47 -1.26 29.51
C PHE A 15 1.51 -0.75 30.59
N ASP A 16 1.08 0.50 30.53
CA ASP A 16 -0.04 0.99 31.35
C ASP A 16 -1.22 1.28 30.43
N VAL A 17 -2.17 0.33 30.38
CA VAL A 17 -3.64 0.50 30.43
C VAL A 17 -4.22 -0.89 30.11
N LEU A 18 -4.39 -1.71 31.15
CA LEU A 18 -5.42 -2.75 31.11
C LEU A 18 -6.78 -2.05 31.08
N PRO A 19 -7.71 -2.40 30.17
CA PRO A 19 -9.07 -1.90 30.26
C PRO A 19 -9.77 -2.53 31.48
N MET A 20 -9.82 -1.80 32.59
CA MET A 20 -10.82 -1.97 33.65
C MET A 20 -12.18 -1.55 33.06
N SER A 21 -13.28 -2.29 33.17
CA SER A 21 -13.87 -2.77 34.42
C SER A 21 -14.81 -3.96 34.16
N ARG A 22 -14.55 -5.07 34.84
CA ARG A 22 -15.55 -6.09 35.18
C ARG A 22 -15.42 -6.39 36.67
N ALA A 23 -16.55 -6.66 37.31
CA ALA A 23 -16.65 -6.85 38.75
C ALA A 23 -15.62 -7.89 39.23
N SER A 24 -14.78 -7.48 40.16
CA SER A 24 -13.59 -8.19 40.64
C SER A 24 -13.97 -9.42 41.47
N ALA A 25 -14.10 -10.58 40.84
CA ALA A 25 -13.73 -11.80 41.53
C ALA A 25 -12.20 -11.87 41.55
N GLU A 26 -11.61 -12.16 42.71
CA GLU A 26 -10.16 -12.26 42.85
C GLU A 26 -9.64 -13.45 42.04
N VAL A 27 -8.71 -13.18 41.11
CA VAL A 27 -8.02 -14.23 40.35
C VAL A 27 -7.23 -15.10 41.35
N PRO A 28 -7.33 -16.43 41.29
CA PRO A 28 -6.63 -17.32 42.21
C PRO A 28 -5.11 -17.07 42.25
N GLN A 29 -4.52 -17.14 43.45
CA GLN A 29 -3.13 -16.76 43.69
C GLN A 29 -2.12 -17.63 42.94
N ASP A 30 -2.44 -18.89 42.68
CA ASP A 30 -1.59 -19.81 41.90
C ASP A 30 -1.49 -19.39 40.42
N VAL A 31 -2.58 -18.91 39.83
CA VAL A 31 -2.62 -18.34 38.47
C VAL A 31 -1.78 -17.07 38.37
N LEU A 32 -1.95 -16.16 39.33
CA LEU A 32 -1.17 -14.91 39.37
C LEU A 32 0.34 -15.21 39.50
N THR A 33 0.71 -16.12 40.39
CA THR A 33 2.11 -16.51 40.61
C THR A 33 2.74 -17.14 39.36
N ALA A 34 2.00 -17.98 38.63
CA ALA A 34 2.46 -18.58 37.38
C ALA A 34 2.66 -17.51 36.29
N ILE A 35 1.68 -16.62 36.11
CA ILE A 35 1.77 -15.53 35.12
C ILE A 35 2.94 -14.60 35.42
N GLU A 36 3.10 -14.17 36.68
CA GLU A 36 4.20 -13.28 37.08
C GLU A 36 5.57 -13.93 36.87
N THR A 37 5.69 -15.24 37.16
CA THR A 37 6.93 -15.98 36.94
C THR A 37 7.28 -16.05 35.47
N LEU A 38 6.33 -16.42 34.60
CA LEU A 38 6.54 -16.50 33.16
C LEU A 38 6.81 -15.13 32.52
N GLN A 39 6.17 -14.06 33.00
CA GLN A 39 6.45 -12.69 32.56
C GLN A 39 7.83 -12.20 32.97
N ARG A 40 8.29 -12.54 34.17
CA ARG A 40 9.64 -12.23 34.64
C ARG A 40 10.69 -12.95 33.80
N GLU A 41 10.52 -14.25 33.56
CA GLU A 41 11.41 -15.02 32.69
C GLU A 41 11.46 -14.45 31.26
N GLU A 42 10.32 -13.98 30.74
CA GLU A 42 10.25 -13.30 29.44
C GLU A 42 11.10 -12.03 29.41
N ARG A 43 10.96 -11.17 30.42
CA ARG A 43 11.74 -9.93 30.53
C ARG A 43 13.23 -10.24 30.68
N GLU A 44 13.60 -11.20 31.51
CA GLU A 44 14.98 -11.62 31.69
C GLU A 44 15.61 -12.16 30.39
N SER A 45 14.85 -12.96 29.62
CA SER A 45 15.26 -13.45 28.31
C SER A 45 15.45 -12.30 27.31
N GLN A 46 14.50 -11.36 27.24
CA GLN A 46 14.58 -10.19 26.37
C GLN A 46 15.75 -9.26 26.74
N GLU A 47 15.98 -9.03 28.03
CA GLU A 47 17.12 -8.24 28.51
C GLU A 47 18.45 -8.91 28.18
N ARG A 48 18.54 -10.24 28.36
CA ARG A 48 19.74 -11.00 28.00
C ARG A 48 20.03 -10.89 26.50
N ALA A 49 19.02 -11.06 25.66
CA ALA A 49 19.14 -10.89 24.21
C ALA A 49 19.61 -9.48 23.84
N ALA A 50 19.04 -8.45 24.46
CA ALA A 50 19.42 -7.06 24.23
C ALA A 50 20.86 -6.77 24.68
N ARG A 51 21.32 -7.37 25.78
CA ARG A 51 22.72 -7.26 26.24
C ARG A 51 23.68 -7.93 25.27
N GLU A 52 23.41 -9.17 24.87
CA GLU A 52 24.26 -9.91 23.93
C GLU A 52 24.35 -9.19 22.57
N LEU A 53 23.24 -8.69 22.04
CA LEU A 53 23.22 -7.96 20.77
C LEU A 53 23.97 -6.63 20.86
N LYS A 54 23.92 -5.96 22.01
CA LYS A 54 24.70 -4.74 22.26
C LYS A 54 26.20 -5.05 22.38
N GLU A 55 26.58 -6.06 23.14
CA GLU A 55 27.97 -6.48 23.31
C GLU A 55 28.59 -6.86 21.97
N GLU A 56 27.88 -7.62 21.14
CA GLU A 56 28.32 -8.00 19.80
C GLU A 56 28.45 -6.77 18.87
N SER A 57 27.48 -5.83 18.93
CA SER A 57 27.58 -4.57 18.18
C SER A 57 28.78 -3.72 18.63
N ASP A 58 29.08 -3.66 19.93
CA ASP A 58 30.22 -2.91 20.47
C ASP A 58 31.55 -3.56 20.09
N GLN A 59 31.63 -4.90 20.09
CA GLN A 59 32.79 -5.65 19.62
C GLN A 59 33.05 -5.42 18.12
N PHE A 60 32.00 -5.48 17.30
CA PHE A 60 32.09 -5.20 15.87
C PHE A 60 32.59 -3.77 15.60
N LEU A 61 32.03 -2.77 16.29
CA LEU A 61 32.49 -1.39 16.17
C LEU A 61 33.97 -1.23 16.55
N ALA A 62 34.42 -1.92 17.60
CA ALA A 62 35.82 -1.89 18.02
C ALA A 62 36.75 -2.56 17.00
N GLN A 63 36.35 -3.68 16.40
CA GLN A 63 37.11 -4.37 15.36
C GLN A 63 37.22 -3.52 14.08
N MET A 64 36.10 -2.96 13.61
CA MET A 64 36.09 -2.10 12.43
C MET A 64 36.92 -0.83 12.63
N LYS A 65 36.92 -0.26 13.84
CA LYS A 65 37.78 0.88 14.16
C LYS A 65 39.27 0.50 14.13
N LYS A 66 39.65 -0.65 14.72
CA LYS A 66 41.04 -1.14 14.64
C LYS A 66 41.47 -1.38 13.19
N LEU A 67 40.57 -1.91 12.36
CA LEU A 67 40.82 -2.10 10.94
C LEU A 67 41.03 -0.76 10.21
N GLN A 68 40.18 0.24 10.48
CA GLN A 68 40.34 1.59 9.95
C GLN A 68 41.71 2.19 10.33
N ASP A 69 42.11 2.08 11.60
CA ASP A 69 43.39 2.59 12.10
C ASP A 69 44.58 1.85 11.44
N SER A 70 44.49 0.53 11.29
CA SER A 70 45.50 -0.29 10.59
C SER A 70 45.65 0.08 9.12
N LEU A 71 44.54 0.28 8.39
CA LEU A 71 44.57 0.73 6.99
C LEU A 71 45.18 2.12 6.86
N THR A 72 44.89 3.01 7.82
CA THR A 72 45.48 4.35 7.88
C THR A 72 46.99 4.29 8.10
N MET A 73 47.46 3.46 9.05
CA MET A 73 48.89 3.24 9.29
C MET A 73 49.62 2.64 8.09
N ALA A 74 48.95 1.80 7.31
CA ALA A 74 49.45 1.23 6.07
C ALA A 74 49.37 2.17 4.85
N ALA A 75 48.96 3.45 5.06
CA ALA A 75 48.74 4.44 4.01
C ALA A 75 47.69 4.05 2.94
N ARG A 76 46.77 3.13 3.25
CA ARG A 76 45.62 2.76 2.39
C ARG A 76 44.42 3.67 2.70
N LEU A 77 44.57 4.95 2.39
CA LEU A 77 43.65 6.00 2.85
C LEU A 77 42.23 5.87 2.26
N ASP A 78 42.08 5.52 0.99
CA ASP A 78 40.77 5.40 0.35
C ASP A 78 39.91 4.31 1.02
N GLU A 79 40.52 3.17 1.32
CA GLU A 79 39.88 2.07 2.03
C GLU A 79 39.51 2.44 3.47
N ALA A 80 40.41 3.15 4.16
CA ALA A 80 40.13 3.65 5.51
C ALA A 80 38.93 4.62 5.53
N VAL A 81 38.78 5.46 4.48
CA VAL A 81 37.63 6.36 4.34
C VAL A 81 36.33 5.58 4.10
N LEU A 82 36.35 4.54 3.27
CA LEU A 82 35.18 3.67 3.06
C LEU A 82 34.73 3.01 4.36
N VAL A 83 35.66 2.42 5.13
CA VAL A 83 35.36 1.82 6.44
C VAL A 83 34.79 2.85 7.42
N ARG A 84 35.35 4.07 7.44
CA ARG A 84 34.85 5.17 8.30
C ARG A 84 33.42 5.57 7.95
N ASN A 85 33.11 5.72 6.65
CA ASN A 85 31.78 6.11 6.19
C ASN A 85 30.75 5.02 6.54
N PHE A 86 31.10 3.76 6.31
CA PHE A 86 30.30 2.62 6.71
C PHE A 86 30.02 2.61 8.23
N LEU A 87 31.05 2.83 9.07
CA LEU A 87 30.87 2.91 10.54
C LEU A 87 29.88 4.00 10.96
N ARG A 88 29.93 5.17 10.32
CA ARG A 88 29.01 6.28 10.61
C ARG A 88 27.57 5.90 10.28
N GLU A 89 27.34 5.28 9.13
CA GLU A 89 26.01 4.84 8.73
C GLU A 89 25.49 3.69 9.58
N PHE A 90 26.34 2.71 9.91
CA PHE A 90 26.00 1.60 10.80
C PHE A 90 25.48 2.11 12.15
N GLN A 91 26.09 3.15 12.72
CA GLN A 91 25.67 3.77 13.98
C GLN A 91 24.33 4.50 13.89
N LEU A 92 23.96 5.01 12.71
CA LEU A 92 22.68 5.70 12.48
C LEU A 92 21.51 4.72 12.27
N LYS A 93 21.78 3.49 11.82
CA LYS A 93 20.74 2.47 11.62
C LYS A 93 20.28 1.90 12.96
N ALA A 94 18.98 1.76 13.16
CA ALA A 94 18.44 1.04 14.32
C ALA A 94 18.90 -0.43 14.30
N ALA A 95 19.08 -1.04 15.47
CA ALA A 95 19.39 -2.46 15.59
C ALA A 95 18.22 -3.32 15.09
N GLY A 96 18.52 -4.43 14.40
CA GLY A 96 17.52 -5.39 13.92
C GLY A 96 17.66 -5.78 12.45
N PRO A 97 16.63 -6.43 11.85
CA PRO A 97 16.68 -6.99 10.50
C PRO A 97 17.00 -5.98 9.40
N SER A 98 16.59 -4.71 9.59
CA SER A 98 16.92 -3.63 8.66
C SER A 98 18.41 -3.30 8.61
N ARG A 99 19.13 -3.51 9.73
CA ARG A 99 20.58 -3.31 9.80
C ARG A 99 21.31 -4.47 9.12
N GLU A 100 20.89 -5.71 9.37
CA GLU A 100 21.44 -6.91 8.71
C GLU A 100 21.33 -6.82 7.18
N ALA A 101 20.13 -6.51 6.68
CA ALA A 101 19.89 -6.35 5.25
C ALA A 101 20.74 -5.23 4.64
N TRP A 102 20.92 -4.13 5.38
CA TRP A 102 21.78 -3.02 4.95
C TRP A 102 23.26 -3.42 4.89
N ILE A 103 23.78 -4.12 5.91
CA ILE A 103 25.17 -4.64 5.89
C ILE A 103 25.38 -5.55 4.68
N GLN A 104 24.39 -6.40 4.36
CA GLN A 104 24.48 -7.32 3.22
C GLN A 104 24.56 -6.56 1.88
N THR A 105 23.79 -5.49 1.71
CA THR A 105 23.80 -4.65 0.50
C THR A 105 25.10 -3.87 0.34
N GLU A 106 25.66 -3.37 1.46
CA GLU A 106 26.92 -2.62 1.46
C GLU A 106 28.16 -3.51 1.49
N LEU A 107 28.00 -4.84 1.53
CA LEU A 107 29.12 -5.74 1.70
C LEU A 107 30.12 -5.65 0.54
N ASP A 108 29.62 -5.57 -0.68
CA ASP A 108 30.46 -5.55 -1.89
C ASP A 108 31.14 -4.19 -2.12
N THR A 109 30.72 -3.13 -1.42
CA THR A 109 31.31 -1.78 -1.50
C THR A 109 32.51 -1.61 -0.57
N LEU A 110 32.74 -2.57 0.35
CA LEU A 110 33.80 -2.53 1.34
C LEU A 110 35.09 -3.22 0.88
N PRO A 111 36.27 -2.81 1.42
CA PRO A 111 37.52 -3.54 1.23
C PRO A 111 37.45 -4.98 1.76
N GLU A 112 38.16 -5.92 1.13
CA GLU A 112 38.09 -7.36 1.42
C GLU A 112 38.29 -7.71 2.92
N LEU A 113 39.22 -7.04 3.60
CA LEU A 113 39.45 -7.20 5.04
C LEU A 113 38.24 -6.79 5.89
N ALA A 114 37.51 -5.75 5.47
CA ALA A 114 36.29 -5.29 6.13
C ALA A 114 35.10 -6.21 5.83
N GLN A 115 35.03 -6.77 4.61
CA GLN A 115 34.02 -7.76 4.24
C GLN A 115 34.08 -8.99 5.15
N GLY A 116 35.28 -9.50 5.42
CA GLY A 116 35.48 -10.63 6.34
C GLY A 116 34.91 -10.34 7.74
N THR A 117 35.20 -9.16 8.28
CA THR A 117 34.70 -8.71 9.59
C THR A 117 33.17 -8.57 9.59
N CYS A 118 32.58 -8.03 8.52
CA CYS A 118 31.13 -7.89 8.38
C CYS A 118 30.41 -9.25 8.27
N ARG A 119 30.96 -10.20 7.51
CA ARG A 119 30.41 -11.57 7.40
C ARG A 119 30.45 -12.30 8.74
N GLN A 120 31.54 -12.14 9.49
CA GLN A 120 31.65 -12.70 10.84
C GLN A 120 30.57 -12.12 11.76
N HIS A 121 30.40 -10.80 11.78
CA HIS A 121 29.37 -10.14 12.58
C HIS A 121 27.95 -10.58 12.20
N LEU A 122 27.63 -10.66 10.91
CA LEU A 122 26.34 -11.17 10.44
C LEU A 122 26.08 -12.61 10.92
N THR A 123 27.12 -13.44 10.92
CA THR A 123 27.03 -14.82 11.42
C THR A 123 26.72 -14.86 12.92
N GLU A 124 27.38 -14.02 13.72
CA GLU A 124 27.12 -13.94 15.16
C GLU A 124 25.73 -13.36 15.48
N LEU A 125 25.26 -12.35 14.72
CA LEU A 125 23.89 -11.84 14.84
C LEU A 125 22.85 -12.92 14.56
N LEU A 126 23.05 -13.75 13.53
CA LEU A 126 22.17 -14.87 13.23
C LEU A 126 22.15 -15.90 14.37
N LYS A 127 23.30 -16.25 14.95
CA LYS A 127 23.37 -17.15 16.11
C LYS A 127 22.68 -16.57 17.35
N ILE A 128 22.81 -15.27 17.62
CA ILE A 128 22.08 -14.60 18.70
C ILE A 128 20.57 -14.72 18.43
N ARG A 129 20.13 -14.44 17.20
CA ARG A 129 18.72 -14.52 16.80
C ARG A 129 18.16 -15.93 16.95
N GLU A 130 18.88 -16.95 16.52
CA GLU A 130 18.47 -18.35 16.70
C GLU A 130 18.30 -18.69 18.18
N ARG A 131 19.26 -18.30 19.04
CA ARG A 131 19.14 -18.51 20.50
C ARG A 131 17.95 -17.77 21.11
N VAL A 132 17.61 -16.58 20.61
CA VAL A 132 16.41 -15.83 21.05
C VAL A 132 15.13 -16.55 20.64
N ILE A 133 15.07 -17.04 19.40
CA ILE A 133 13.92 -17.81 18.90
C ILE A 133 13.75 -19.09 19.73
N ASP A 134 14.82 -19.83 19.98
CA ASP A 134 14.80 -21.05 20.79
C ASP A 134 14.33 -20.77 22.24
N ALA A 135 14.85 -19.70 22.86
CA ALA A 135 14.44 -19.28 24.20
C ALA A 135 12.96 -18.87 24.24
N GLN A 136 12.47 -18.18 23.20
CA GLN A 136 11.06 -17.84 23.08
C GLN A 136 10.19 -19.09 22.93
N GLN A 137 10.56 -20.03 22.05
CA GLN A 137 9.81 -21.28 21.88
C GLN A 137 9.77 -22.13 23.17
N GLN A 138 10.88 -22.19 23.91
CA GLN A 138 10.93 -22.87 25.21
C GLN A 138 10.01 -22.19 26.23
N LEU A 139 10.00 -20.86 26.26
CA LEU A 139 9.11 -20.11 27.14
C LEU A 139 7.64 -20.30 26.75
N GLU A 140 7.30 -20.28 25.46
CA GLU A 140 5.94 -20.54 24.96
C GLU A 140 5.46 -21.95 25.36
N LYS A 141 6.33 -22.95 25.18
CA LYS A 141 6.06 -24.31 25.61
C LYS A 141 5.81 -24.38 27.11
N ARG A 142 6.64 -23.72 27.94
CA ARG A 142 6.41 -23.65 29.39
C ARG A 142 5.13 -22.93 29.76
N LYS A 143 4.78 -21.83 29.07
CA LYS A 143 3.49 -21.14 29.27
C LYS A 143 2.33 -22.09 29.00
N GLN A 144 2.40 -22.92 27.96
CA GLN A 144 1.39 -23.95 27.70
C GLN A 144 1.38 -25.03 28.79
N ASP A 145 2.54 -25.60 29.12
CA ASP A 145 2.67 -26.69 30.09
C ASP A 145 2.23 -26.28 31.52
N GLU A 146 2.47 -25.02 31.92
CA GLU A 146 2.14 -24.51 33.26
C GLU A 146 0.71 -23.93 33.34
N LEU A 147 0.24 -23.21 32.31
CA LEU A 147 -1.07 -22.54 32.35
C LEU A 147 -2.22 -23.44 31.88
N HIS A 148 -2.00 -24.40 30.99
CA HIS A 148 -3.07 -25.26 30.48
C HIS A 148 -3.69 -26.17 31.56
N PRO A 149 -2.91 -26.80 32.48
CA PRO A 149 -3.50 -27.55 33.59
C PRO A 149 -4.34 -26.67 34.52
N LEU A 150 -3.90 -25.44 34.79
CA LEU A 150 -4.66 -24.47 35.58
C LEU A 150 -5.95 -24.06 34.86
N PHE A 151 -5.90 -23.89 33.54
CA PHE A 151 -7.08 -23.59 32.73
C PHE A 151 -8.14 -24.69 32.86
N LEU A 152 -7.74 -25.96 32.73
CA LEU A 152 -8.65 -27.10 32.86
C LEU A 152 -9.22 -27.21 34.27
N LYS A 153 -8.39 -27.06 35.31
CA LYS A 153 -8.80 -27.06 36.72
C LYS A 153 -9.88 -26.01 36.98
N TYR A 154 -9.62 -24.75 36.65
CA TYR A 154 -10.56 -23.65 36.94
C TYR A 154 -11.80 -23.66 36.05
N THR A 155 -11.73 -24.27 34.86
CA THR A 155 -12.91 -24.54 34.04
C THR A 155 -13.84 -25.55 34.72
N GLN A 156 -13.29 -26.60 35.34
CA GLN A 156 -14.08 -27.60 36.08
C GLN A 156 -14.69 -27.03 37.37
N GLU A 157 -13.98 -26.11 38.04
CA GLU A 157 -14.46 -25.42 39.24
C GLU A 157 -15.49 -24.32 38.95
N GLY A 158 -15.74 -24.01 37.66
CA GLY A 158 -16.66 -22.93 37.27
C GLY A 158 -16.14 -21.52 37.57
N ASN A 159 -14.84 -21.36 37.83
CA ASN A 159 -14.22 -20.07 38.12
C ASN A 159 -13.90 -19.32 36.82
N LEU A 160 -14.90 -18.63 36.29
CA LEU A 160 -14.82 -17.96 34.99
C LEU A 160 -13.71 -16.90 34.93
N ASP A 161 -13.46 -16.16 36.01
CA ASP A 161 -12.45 -15.09 36.02
C ASP A 161 -11.03 -15.63 35.96
N ALA A 162 -10.76 -16.75 36.66
CA ALA A 162 -9.49 -17.47 36.54
C ALA A 162 -9.28 -18.00 35.10
N VAL A 163 -10.33 -18.58 34.50
CA VAL A 163 -10.30 -19.09 33.13
C VAL A 163 -10.03 -17.96 32.12
N LEU A 164 -10.65 -16.79 32.30
CA LEU A 164 -10.43 -15.62 31.44
C LEU A 164 -9.01 -15.06 31.62
N ALA A 165 -8.51 -14.94 32.85
CA ALA A 165 -7.14 -14.49 33.10
C ALA A 165 -6.10 -15.41 32.47
N ILE A 166 -6.29 -16.74 32.59
CA ILE A 166 -5.41 -17.74 31.97
C ILE A 166 -5.53 -17.70 30.44
N ARG A 167 -6.76 -17.58 29.90
CA ARG A 167 -6.99 -17.45 28.46
C ARG A 167 -6.32 -16.20 27.91
N ASP A 168 -6.46 -15.06 28.56
CA ASP A 168 -5.86 -13.80 28.09
C ASP A 168 -4.33 -13.88 28.16
N ALA A 169 -3.77 -14.54 29.19
CA ALA A 169 -2.34 -14.84 29.26
C ALA A 169 -1.90 -15.78 28.13
N LEU A 170 -2.64 -16.85 27.83
CA LEU A 170 -2.38 -17.77 26.71
C LEU A 170 -2.61 -17.12 25.33
N GLU A 171 -3.56 -16.21 25.20
CA GLU A 171 -3.82 -15.46 23.96
C GLU A 171 -2.68 -14.48 23.67
N GLN A 172 -2.04 -13.92 24.69
CA GLN A 172 -0.79 -13.16 24.54
C GLN A 172 0.37 -14.05 24.06
N VAL A 173 0.31 -15.37 24.27
CA VAL A 173 1.30 -16.35 23.75
C VAL A 173 1.00 -16.70 22.30
N VAL A 174 -0.26 -16.96 21.96
CA VAL A 174 -0.66 -17.41 20.62
C VAL A 174 -0.67 -16.26 19.60
N ARG A 175 -0.72 -15.00 20.05
CA ARG A 175 -0.71 -13.81 19.18
C ARG A 175 0.60 -13.05 19.30
N PRO A 176 1.59 -13.24 18.42
CA PRO A 176 2.57 -12.18 18.19
C PRO A 176 1.81 -10.89 17.89
N LYS A 177 2.15 -9.77 18.56
CA LYS A 177 1.48 -8.47 18.39
C LYS A 177 1.37 -8.13 16.90
N GLY A 178 0.17 -8.29 16.33
CA GLY A 178 -0.12 -8.15 14.90
C GLY A 178 -1.33 -8.94 14.39
N ALA A 179 -1.75 -10.02 15.06
CA ALA A 179 -2.90 -10.83 14.62
C ALA A 179 -4.15 -10.61 15.50
N GLY A 180 -5.27 -10.22 14.89
CA GLY A 180 -6.58 -10.02 15.54
C GLY A 180 -7.31 -11.33 15.93
N PRO A 181 -8.43 -11.25 16.68
CA PRO A 181 -9.01 -12.40 17.37
C PRO A 181 -9.86 -13.34 16.50
N THR A 182 -9.82 -14.63 16.82
CA THR A 182 -10.71 -15.69 16.30
C THR A 182 -11.40 -16.46 17.42
N ARG A 183 -12.65 -16.86 17.17
CA ARG A 183 -13.35 -17.96 17.87
C ARG A 183 -14.05 -18.88 16.84
N PRO A 184 -14.33 -20.15 17.20
CA PRO A 184 -14.47 -21.25 16.24
C PRO A 184 -15.92 -21.66 15.95
N GLY A 185 -16.14 -22.28 14.80
CA GLY A 185 -17.35 -23.01 14.45
C GLY A 185 -17.04 -24.13 13.44
N LEU A 186 -17.44 -25.34 13.80
CA LEU A 186 -17.27 -26.62 13.09
C LEU A 186 -17.97 -26.66 11.72
N ALA A 187 -17.36 -27.36 10.75
CA ALA A 187 -18.09 -28.06 9.69
C ALA A 187 -17.30 -29.31 9.23
N GLU A 188 -18.04 -30.40 9.09
CA GLU A 188 -17.66 -31.79 8.75
C GLU A 188 -17.24 -31.98 7.27
N PRO A 189 -16.68 -33.17 6.89
CA PRO A 189 -15.88 -33.32 5.69
C PRO A 189 -16.70 -33.68 4.43
N VAL A 190 -16.20 -33.22 3.28
CA VAL A 190 -16.62 -33.63 1.93
C VAL A 190 -15.49 -34.49 1.32
N PRO A 191 -15.76 -35.59 0.60
CA PRO A 191 -14.78 -36.66 0.39
C PRO A 191 -13.87 -36.51 -0.85
N ALA A 192 -12.63 -36.96 -0.65
CA ALA A 192 -11.72 -37.69 -1.54
C ALA A 192 -11.61 -37.30 -3.03
N THR A 193 -10.89 -36.21 -3.28
CA THR A 193 -9.83 -36.19 -4.31
C THR A 193 -8.53 -35.86 -3.60
N MET A 194 -7.44 -36.57 -3.93
CA MET A 194 -6.09 -36.51 -3.34
C MET A 194 -5.81 -35.18 -2.60
N GLU A 195 -6.22 -35.09 -1.32
CA GLU A 195 -6.33 -33.78 -0.66
C GLU A 195 -4.94 -33.25 -0.37
N ILE A 196 -4.61 -32.12 -0.99
CA ILE A 196 -3.47 -31.31 -0.57
C ILE A 196 -3.76 -30.82 0.85
N LYS A 197 -3.15 -31.48 1.84
CA LYS A 197 -3.29 -31.15 3.26
C LYS A 197 -2.44 -29.93 3.61
N LEU A 198 -2.98 -28.74 3.35
CA LEU A 198 -2.49 -27.51 3.96
C LEU A 198 -3.09 -27.37 5.37
N SER A 199 -2.40 -26.65 6.25
CA SER A 199 -2.86 -26.26 7.58
C SER A 199 -4.18 -25.49 7.48
N THR A 200 -5.06 -25.65 8.47
CA THR A 200 -6.25 -24.80 8.60
C THR A 200 -5.91 -23.39 9.09
N ASP A 201 -4.73 -23.19 9.66
CA ASP A 201 -4.21 -21.87 10.02
C ASP A 201 -3.69 -21.14 8.75
N PRO A 202 -4.21 -19.94 8.41
CA PRO A 202 -3.85 -19.22 7.19
C PRO A 202 -2.36 -18.91 7.05
N GLU A 203 -1.67 -18.54 8.11
CA GLU A 203 -0.24 -18.21 8.04
C GLU A 203 0.62 -19.45 7.76
N MET A 204 0.36 -20.52 8.50
CA MET A 204 0.98 -21.81 8.24
C MET A 204 0.63 -22.35 6.86
N ALA A 205 -0.61 -22.19 6.39
CA ALA A 205 -1.02 -22.57 5.04
C ALA A 205 -0.27 -21.80 3.96
N ARG A 206 -0.10 -20.47 4.12
CA ARG A 206 0.73 -19.63 3.22
C ARG A 206 2.18 -20.09 3.19
N ARG A 207 2.74 -20.49 4.34
CA ARG A 207 4.11 -21.01 4.43
C ARG A 207 4.23 -22.36 3.72
N GLN A 208 3.35 -23.30 4.03
CA GLN A 208 3.33 -24.63 3.41
C GLN A 208 3.10 -24.55 1.89
N HIS A 209 2.23 -23.64 1.44
CA HIS A 209 2.03 -23.35 0.02
C HIS A 209 3.32 -22.87 -0.63
N ARG A 210 3.99 -21.86 -0.06
CA ARG A 210 5.28 -21.36 -0.58
C ARG A 210 6.34 -22.46 -0.64
N GLU A 211 6.45 -23.29 0.40
CA GLU A 211 7.35 -24.43 0.45
C GLU A 211 7.00 -25.48 -0.62
N ALA A 212 5.71 -25.76 -0.84
CA ALA A 212 5.26 -26.69 -1.87
C ALA A 212 5.53 -26.20 -3.29
N ILE A 213 5.26 -24.92 -3.59
CA ILE A 213 5.59 -24.31 -4.89
C ILE A 213 7.10 -24.33 -5.13
N ALA A 214 7.91 -24.01 -4.11
CA ALA A 214 9.37 -24.09 -4.20
C ALA A 214 9.86 -25.51 -4.49
N ARG A 215 9.26 -26.53 -3.85
CA ARG A 215 9.55 -27.95 -4.12
C ARG A 215 9.17 -28.36 -5.55
N LEU A 216 8.00 -27.95 -6.03
CA LEU A 216 7.57 -28.22 -7.42
C LEU A 216 8.54 -27.61 -8.43
N SER A 217 9.00 -26.38 -8.20
CA SER A 217 10.02 -25.74 -9.05
C SER A 217 11.38 -26.46 -8.98
N ALA A 218 11.80 -26.91 -7.79
CA ALA A 218 13.04 -27.67 -7.64
C ALA A 218 12.96 -29.03 -8.34
N ASP A 219 11.83 -29.73 -8.24
CA ASP A 219 11.59 -31.00 -8.94
C ASP A 219 11.54 -30.80 -10.46
N ALA A 220 10.94 -29.70 -10.94
CA ALA A 220 10.97 -29.32 -12.35
C ALA A 220 12.40 -29.20 -12.87
N ASN A 221 13.24 -28.46 -12.15
CA ASN A 221 14.64 -28.27 -12.50
C ASN A 221 15.42 -29.59 -12.45
N LYS A 222 15.14 -30.45 -11.47
CA LYS A 222 15.72 -31.79 -11.36
C LYS A 222 15.33 -32.69 -12.54
N GLN A 223 14.09 -32.62 -13.01
CA GLN A 223 13.65 -33.39 -14.19
C GLN A 223 14.24 -32.82 -15.48
N ALA A 224 14.28 -31.49 -15.64
CA ALA A 224 14.97 -30.84 -16.76
C ALA A 224 16.46 -31.24 -16.82
N ALA A 225 17.13 -31.32 -15.67
CA ALA A 225 18.50 -31.80 -15.55
C ALA A 225 18.69 -33.27 -15.97
N LYS A 226 17.63 -34.10 -15.95
CA LYS A 226 17.69 -35.48 -16.49
C LYS A 226 17.49 -35.54 -18.00
N ILE A 227 16.74 -34.60 -18.57
CA ILE A 227 16.49 -34.51 -20.02
C ILE A 227 17.71 -33.96 -20.77
N LEU A 228 18.45 -33.05 -20.14
CA LEU A 228 19.55 -32.34 -20.77
C LEU A 228 20.72 -33.24 -21.23
N PRO A 229 21.25 -34.19 -20.43
CA PRO A 229 22.37 -35.03 -20.86
C PRO A 229 22.06 -35.99 -22.03
N PRO A 230 20.88 -36.67 -22.07
CA PRO A 230 20.45 -37.43 -23.23
C PRO A 230 20.37 -36.58 -24.51
N LEU A 231 19.77 -35.39 -24.43
CA LEU A 231 19.67 -34.47 -25.56
C LEU A 231 21.06 -34.05 -26.07
N ILE A 232 21.98 -33.68 -25.18
CA ILE A 232 23.36 -33.33 -25.55
C ILE A 232 24.04 -34.50 -26.25
N SER A 233 23.84 -35.72 -25.74
CA SER A 233 24.42 -36.93 -26.33
C SER A 233 23.85 -37.25 -27.71
N GLN A 234 22.54 -37.05 -27.91
CA GLN A 234 21.89 -37.20 -29.20
C GLN A 234 22.37 -36.15 -30.22
N LEU A 235 22.46 -34.88 -29.80
CA LEU A 235 22.99 -33.81 -30.65
C LEU A 235 24.45 -34.05 -31.05
N LYS A 236 25.30 -34.56 -30.15
CA LYS A 236 26.68 -34.95 -30.49
C LYS A 236 26.74 -36.08 -31.53
N ARG A 237 25.79 -37.04 -31.50
CA ARG A 237 25.70 -38.08 -32.52
C ARG A 237 25.27 -37.51 -33.87
N VAL A 238 24.24 -36.65 -33.90
CA VAL A 238 23.80 -35.99 -35.13
C VAL A 238 24.91 -35.11 -35.72
N GLN A 239 25.63 -34.37 -34.88
CA GLN A 239 26.80 -33.60 -35.29
C GLN A 239 27.84 -34.49 -36.00
N ALA A 240 28.15 -35.66 -35.46
CA ALA A 240 29.09 -36.61 -36.07
C ALA A 240 28.59 -37.12 -37.42
N THR A 241 27.30 -37.43 -37.54
CA THR A 241 26.66 -37.86 -38.80
C THR A 241 26.67 -36.75 -39.86
N GLU A 242 26.32 -35.51 -39.50
CA GLU A 242 26.36 -34.38 -40.44
C GLU A 242 27.78 -34.04 -40.89
N THR A 243 28.78 -34.23 -40.00
CA THR A 243 30.20 -34.12 -40.35
C THR A 243 30.59 -35.18 -41.39
N GLN A 244 30.16 -36.43 -41.22
CA GLN A 244 30.40 -37.51 -42.18
C GLN A 244 29.69 -37.28 -43.52
N ALA A 245 28.52 -36.63 -43.51
CA ALA A 245 27.77 -36.25 -44.69
C ALA A 245 28.27 -34.94 -45.36
N ALA A 246 29.36 -34.36 -44.88
CA ALA A 246 29.96 -33.10 -45.35
C ALA A 246 29.04 -31.86 -45.26
N ARG A 247 28.02 -31.86 -44.39
CA ARG A 247 27.17 -30.68 -44.12
C ARG A 247 27.75 -29.82 -43.00
N LEU A 248 28.90 -29.20 -43.29
CA LEU A 248 29.72 -28.50 -42.28
C LEU A 248 28.96 -27.39 -41.54
N ASP A 249 28.11 -26.61 -42.21
CA ASP A 249 27.35 -25.52 -41.59
C ASP A 249 26.40 -26.03 -40.49
N GLN A 250 25.72 -27.15 -40.74
CA GLN A 250 24.86 -27.79 -39.74
C GLN A 250 25.68 -28.37 -38.57
N ALA A 251 26.81 -29.02 -38.87
CA ALA A 251 27.68 -29.57 -37.82
C ALA A 251 28.25 -28.47 -36.89
N VAL A 252 28.61 -27.31 -37.44
CA VAL A 252 29.08 -26.14 -36.66
C VAL A 252 27.94 -25.58 -35.81
N ALA A 253 26.75 -25.38 -36.38
CA ALA A 253 25.60 -24.88 -35.64
C ALA A 253 25.22 -25.79 -34.46
N ILE A 254 25.24 -27.12 -34.65
CA ILE A 254 24.97 -28.10 -33.59
C ILE A 254 26.05 -28.04 -32.49
N ARG A 255 27.34 -27.94 -32.87
CA ARG A 255 28.46 -27.83 -31.92
C ARG A 255 28.33 -26.59 -31.03
N ASP A 256 28.03 -25.45 -31.65
CA ASP A 256 27.96 -24.17 -30.96
C ASP A 256 26.73 -24.13 -30.02
N LEU A 257 25.62 -24.75 -30.42
CA LEU A 257 24.47 -24.98 -29.55
C LEU A 257 24.83 -25.87 -28.36
N VAL A 258 25.45 -27.03 -28.59
CA VAL A 258 25.85 -27.95 -27.50
C VAL A 258 26.80 -27.27 -26.51
N THR A 259 27.78 -26.53 -27.00
CA THR A 259 28.73 -25.79 -26.16
C THR A 259 27.99 -24.75 -25.32
N SER A 260 27.09 -23.99 -25.95
CA SER A 260 26.32 -22.95 -25.27
C SER A 260 25.35 -23.52 -24.23
N MET A 261 24.74 -24.69 -24.50
CA MET A 261 23.91 -25.43 -23.54
C MET A 261 24.72 -25.97 -22.36
N GLN A 262 25.94 -26.45 -22.58
CA GLN A 262 26.83 -26.94 -21.51
C GLN A 262 27.36 -25.81 -20.62
N LEU A 263 27.42 -24.58 -21.13
CA LEU A 263 27.83 -23.40 -20.36
C LEU A 263 26.71 -22.83 -19.47
N GLN A 264 25.44 -23.19 -19.72
CA GLN A 264 24.35 -22.77 -18.85
C GLN A 264 24.36 -23.55 -17.53
N GLN A 265 24.37 -22.83 -16.41
CA GLN A 265 24.25 -23.43 -15.08
C GLN A 265 22.81 -23.87 -14.77
N ASP A 266 21.82 -23.24 -15.41
CA ASP A 266 20.40 -23.57 -15.27
C ASP A 266 19.92 -24.46 -16.44
N PRO A 267 19.47 -25.70 -16.18
CA PRO A 267 18.91 -26.59 -17.19
C PRO A 267 17.74 -25.98 -17.97
N ALA A 268 16.94 -25.10 -17.35
CA ALA A 268 15.82 -24.44 -18.00
C ALA A 268 16.31 -23.44 -19.08
N GLN A 269 17.35 -22.68 -18.78
CA GLN A 269 17.97 -21.74 -19.73
C GLN A 269 18.63 -22.48 -20.90
N ALA A 270 19.28 -23.63 -20.64
CA ALA A 270 19.84 -24.48 -21.69
C ALA A 270 18.77 -24.97 -22.67
N LEU A 271 17.60 -25.36 -22.15
CA LEU A 271 16.47 -25.84 -22.96
C LEU A 271 15.75 -24.72 -23.70
N GLU A 272 15.67 -23.51 -23.12
CA GLU A 272 15.14 -22.34 -23.83
C GLU A 272 16.06 -21.90 -24.98
N LEU A 273 17.38 -21.99 -24.79
CA LEU A 273 18.34 -21.76 -25.86
C LEU A 273 18.16 -22.78 -27.00
N ALA A 274 18.00 -24.07 -26.68
CA ALA A 274 17.70 -25.10 -27.65
C ALA A 274 16.39 -24.83 -28.40
N ARG A 275 15.36 -24.31 -27.71
CA ARG A 275 14.08 -23.89 -28.32
C ARG A 275 14.26 -22.77 -29.33
N LYS A 276 15.03 -21.73 -28.99
CA LYS A 276 15.33 -20.60 -29.89
C LYS A 276 16.10 -21.05 -31.13
N LYS A 277 17.04 -21.99 -30.95
CA LYS A 277 17.88 -22.52 -32.04
C LYS A 277 17.23 -23.64 -32.86
N LYS A 278 16.08 -24.19 -32.43
CA LYS A 278 15.38 -25.27 -33.14
C LYS A 278 15.06 -24.91 -34.60
N SER A 279 14.63 -23.68 -34.88
CA SER A 279 14.26 -23.25 -36.25
C SER A 279 15.45 -23.06 -37.19
N GLU A 280 16.67 -22.94 -36.64
CA GLU A 280 17.91 -22.82 -37.41
C GLU A 280 18.51 -24.19 -37.76
N LEU A 281 17.98 -25.26 -37.17
CA LEU A 281 18.43 -26.63 -37.37
C LEU A 281 17.42 -27.39 -38.24
N ALA A 282 17.88 -28.38 -39.00
CA ALA A 282 17.02 -29.24 -39.81
C ALA A 282 17.34 -30.73 -39.58
N GLY A 283 16.46 -31.60 -40.07
CA GLY A 283 16.63 -33.05 -39.96
C GLY A 283 16.61 -33.55 -38.52
N ASP A 284 17.44 -34.55 -38.25
CA ASP A 284 17.42 -35.32 -36.98
C ASP A 284 17.73 -34.46 -35.75
N ALA A 285 18.50 -33.38 -35.89
CA ALA A 285 18.78 -32.43 -34.81
C ALA A 285 17.52 -31.66 -34.38
N ALA A 286 16.71 -31.19 -35.35
CA ALA A 286 15.47 -30.48 -35.08
C ALA A 286 14.41 -31.42 -34.45
N THR A 287 14.39 -32.69 -34.88
CA THR A 287 13.54 -33.74 -34.31
C THR A 287 13.92 -34.04 -32.85
N ALA A 288 15.20 -34.28 -32.57
CA ALA A 288 15.70 -34.55 -31.21
C ALA A 288 15.38 -33.40 -30.22
N ILE A 289 15.58 -32.15 -30.66
CA ILE A 289 15.20 -30.97 -29.88
C ILE A 289 13.68 -30.91 -29.71
N GLY A 290 12.91 -31.23 -30.74
CA GLY A 290 11.44 -31.29 -30.70
C GLY A 290 10.91 -32.26 -29.64
N GLU A 291 11.42 -33.49 -29.61
CA GLU A 291 11.02 -34.52 -28.65
C GLU A 291 11.34 -34.12 -27.20
N SER A 292 12.55 -33.59 -26.97
CA SER A 292 12.97 -33.13 -25.64
C SER A 292 12.16 -31.93 -25.15
N LEU A 293 11.80 -30.99 -26.05
CA LEU A 293 10.92 -29.87 -25.73
C LEU A 293 9.49 -30.32 -25.47
N GLN A 294 9.01 -31.37 -26.13
CA GLN A 294 7.68 -31.94 -25.87
C GLN A 294 7.62 -32.60 -24.50
N GLN A 295 8.66 -33.33 -24.09
CA GLN A 295 8.78 -33.88 -22.73
C GLN A 295 8.85 -32.78 -21.67
N LEU A 296 9.56 -31.68 -21.95
CA LEU A 296 9.58 -30.54 -21.03
C LEU A 296 8.23 -29.82 -20.97
N ALA A 297 7.53 -29.69 -22.10
CA ALA A 297 6.19 -29.11 -22.14
C ALA A 297 5.16 -29.94 -21.35
N SER A 298 5.23 -31.28 -21.41
CA SER A 298 4.35 -32.13 -20.60
C SER A 298 4.63 -32.01 -19.11
N LEU A 299 5.91 -31.95 -18.71
CA LEU A 299 6.29 -31.69 -17.32
C LEU A 299 5.83 -30.31 -16.84
N GLN A 300 6.01 -29.27 -17.66
CA GLN A 300 5.52 -27.92 -17.36
C GLN A 300 4.00 -27.90 -17.18
N ALA A 301 3.25 -28.59 -18.04
CA ALA A 301 1.79 -28.70 -17.90
C ALA A 301 1.41 -29.40 -16.58
N GLU A 302 2.09 -30.49 -16.21
CA GLU A 302 1.85 -31.17 -14.93
C GLU A 302 2.13 -30.25 -13.72
N ILE A 303 3.22 -29.47 -13.77
CA ILE A 303 3.57 -28.53 -12.70
C ILE A 303 2.57 -27.38 -12.62
N ILE A 304 2.12 -26.86 -13.76
CA ILE A 304 1.08 -25.82 -13.82
C ILE A 304 -0.20 -26.33 -13.17
N GLU A 305 -0.62 -27.56 -13.47
CA GLU A 305 -1.83 -28.13 -12.88
C GLU A 305 -1.67 -28.37 -11.38
N LYS A 306 -0.55 -28.92 -10.92
CA LYS A 306 -0.27 -29.06 -9.48
C LYS A 306 -0.25 -27.71 -8.77
N ARG A 307 0.37 -26.70 -9.37
CA ARG A 307 0.40 -25.33 -8.81
C ARG A 307 -1.00 -24.76 -8.69
N LYS A 308 -1.84 -24.98 -9.69
CA LYS A 308 -3.26 -24.58 -9.67
C LYS A 308 -4.01 -25.29 -8.54
N ASP A 309 -3.77 -26.57 -8.31
CA ASP A 309 -4.36 -27.31 -7.19
C ASP A 309 -3.92 -26.74 -5.82
N TYR A 310 -2.62 -26.46 -5.64
CA TYR A 310 -2.11 -25.81 -4.42
C TYR A 310 -2.70 -24.41 -4.22
N ASN A 311 -2.80 -23.62 -5.29
CA ASN A 311 -3.41 -22.31 -5.22
C ASN A 311 -4.90 -22.40 -4.83
N LEU A 312 -5.65 -23.34 -5.41
CA LEU A 312 -7.06 -23.56 -5.09
C LEU A 312 -7.24 -24.03 -3.64
N ALA A 313 -6.36 -24.92 -3.15
CA ALA A 313 -6.36 -25.36 -1.76
C ALA A 313 -6.11 -24.19 -0.79
N LEU A 314 -5.13 -23.33 -1.07
CA LEU A 314 -4.89 -22.14 -0.26
C LEU A 314 -6.04 -21.14 -0.36
N ALA A 315 -6.62 -20.94 -1.54
CA ALA A 315 -7.78 -20.06 -1.73
C ALA A 315 -8.97 -20.48 -0.86
N ARG A 316 -9.24 -21.79 -0.74
CA ARG A 316 -10.29 -22.32 0.15
C ARG A 316 -10.04 -22.02 1.63
N ILE A 317 -8.77 -22.01 2.06
CA ILE A 317 -8.38 -21.67 3.45
C ILE A 317 -8.47 -20.16 3.69
N LEU A 318 -8.11 -19.35 2.69
CA LEU A 318 -8.18 -17.89 2.79
C LEU A 318 -9.60 -17.34 2.66
N GLU A 319 -10.51 -18.03 1.98
CA GLU A 319 -11.88 -17.54 1.74
C GLU A 319 -12.61 -17.12 3.03
N PRO A 320 -12.62 -17.90 4.13
CA PRO A 320 -13.18 -17.45 5.40
C PRO A 320 -12.47 -16.23 6.01
N GLU A 321 -11.17 -16.03 5.74
CA GLU A 321 -10.43 -14.83 6.15
C GLU A 321 -10.85 -13.62 5.32
N VAL A 322 -11.01 -13.77 4.01
CA VAL A 322 -11.55 -12.74 3.11
C VAL A 322 -12.93 -12.33 3.57
N ARG A 323 -13.85 -13.29 3.74
CA ARG A 323 -15.23 -13.04 4.21
C ARG A 323 -15.24 -12.25 5.51
N ARG A 324 -14.44 -12.66 6.50
CA ARG A 324 -14.34 -11.93 7.77
C ARG A 324 -13.76 -10.53 7.60
N SER A 325 -12.74 -10.38 6.75
CA SER A 325 -12.06 -9.11 6.55
C SER A 325 -12.94 -8.11 5.81
N VAL A 326 -13.66 -8.50 4.75
CA VAL A 326 -14.56 -7.59 4.02
C VAL A 326 -15.79 -7.19 4.83
N MET A 327 -16.16 -8.00 5.82
CA MET A 327 -17.24 -7.70 6.76
C MET A 327 -16.78 -6.90 7.99
N SER A 328 -15.47 -6.75 8.20
CA SER A 328 -14.92 -5.91 9.26
C SER A 328 -14.80 -4.44 8.81
N ASP A 329 -14.46 -3.56 9.74
CA ASP A 329 -14.19 -2.15 9.43
C ASP A 329 -12.75 -1.93 8.90
N GLU A 330 -11.93 -2.99 8.78
CA GLU A 330 -10.55 -2.94 8.31
C GLU A 330 -10.45 -3.03 6.77
N VAL A 331 -11.02 -2.04 6.07
CA VAL A 331 -11.13 -2.03 4.58
C VAL A 331 -9.79 -2.26 3.86
N ASN A 332 -8.68 -1.70 4.38
CA ASN A 332 -7.36 -1.89 3.77
C ASN A 332 -6.88 -3.34 3.85
N ARG A 333 -7.04 -3.98 5.02
CA ARG A 333 -6.69 -5.38 5.23
C ARG A 333 -7.56 -6.27 4.37
N ALA A 334 -8.86 -5.98 4.31
CA ALA A 334 -9.81 -6.67 3.43
C ALA A 334 -9.37 -6.63 1.97
N GLY A 335 -8.89 -5.48 1.49
CA GLY A 335 -8.36 -5.33 0.13
C GLY A 335 -7.08 -6.13 -0.12
N GLU A 336 -6.19 -6.25 0.86
CA GLU A 336 -4.97 -7.06 0.76
C GLU A 336 -5.29 -8.56 0.73
N THR A 337 -6.11 -9.04 1.66
CA THR A 337 -6.52 -10.46 1.73
C THR A 337 -7.33 -10.86 0.50
N LEU A 338 -8.23 -10.00 0.01
CA LEU A 338 -9.00 -10.26 -1.21
C LEU A 338 -8.07 -10.36 -2.43
N ARG A 339 -7.07 -9.47 -2.54
CA ARG A 339 -6.10 -9.52 -3.64
C ARG A 339 -5.33 -10.85 -3.64
N GLU A 340 -4.85 -11.28 -2.48
CA GLU A 340 -4.16 -12.56 -2.33
C GLU A 340 -5.07 -13.72 -2.78
N TYR A 341 -6.31 -13.76 -2.30
CA TYR A 341 -7.29 -14.78 -2.67
C TYR A 341 -7.59 -14.83 -4.18
N LEU A 342 -7.74 -13.67 -4.83
CA LEU A 342 -8.03 -13.62 -6.26
C LEU A 342 -6.83 -13.99 -7.14
N MET A 343 -5.61 -13.59 -6.72
CA MET A 343 -4.37 -14.05 -7.36
C MET A 343 -4.26 -15.58 -7.31
N LEU A 344 -4.68 -16.22 -6.21
CA LEU A 344 -4.70 -17.68 -6.10
C LEU A 344 -5.78 -18.32 -6.98
N LYS A 345 -6.91 -17.64 -7.21
CA LYS A 345 -7.95 -18.10 -8.14
C LYS A 345 -7.63 -17.84 -9.62
N ASP A 346 -6.47 -17.27 -9.92
CA ASP A 346 -6.06 -16.87 -11.27
C ASP A 346 -7.06 -15.91 -11.94
N VAL A 347 -7.79 -15.15 -11.11
CA VAL A 347 -8.70 -14.10 -11.56
C VAL A 347 -7.89 -12.83 -11.60
N SER A 348 -7.71 -12.25 -12.79
CA SER A 348 -7.06 -10.96 -12.93
C SER A 348 -7.93 -9.89 -12.26
N TRP A 349 -7.64 -9.59 -11.00
CA TRP A 349 -8.27 -8.45 -10.34
C TRP A 349 -7.84 -7.18 -11.08
N PRO A 350 -8.78 -6.32 -11.49
CA PRO A 350 -8.43 -4.99 -11.95
C PRO A 350 -7.91 -4.16 -10.76
N VAL A 351 -6.70 -4.43 -10.26
CA VAL A 351 -6.03 -3.70 -9.14
C VAL A 351 -6.00 -2.20 -9.40
N HIS A 352 -6.12 -1.81 -10.66
CA HIS A 352 -6.18 -0.43 -11.10
C HIS A 352 -7.45 0.31 -10.64
N TRP A 353 -8.61 -0.29 -10.33
CA TRP A 353 -9.78 0.51 -9.92
C TRP A 353 -9.67 1.12 -8.52
N LEU A 354 -9.01 0.43 -7.57
CA LEU A 354 -8.77 0.95 -6.21
C LEU A 354 -7.70 2.06 -6.14
N ARG A 355 -6.88 2.21 -7.19
CA ARG A 355 -5.76 3.19 -7.24
C ARG A 355 -5.80 4.15 -8.43
N SER A 356 -6.57 3.85 -9.47
CA SER A 356 -6.71 4.68 -10.66
C SER A 356 -8.16 5.10 -10.79
N SER A 357 -8.37 6.41 -10.76
CA SER A 357 -9.64 7.11 -10.93
C SER A 357 -10.27 6.95 -12.33
N HIS A 358 -9.75 6.06 -13.18
CA HIS A 358 -10.07 6.01 -14.61
C HIS A 358 -10.88 4.78 -15.04
N SER A 359 -10.99 3.74 -14.20
CA SER A 359 -11.92 2.64 -14.47
C SER A 359 -13.24 2.90 -13.74
N PRO A 360 -14.39 2.84 -14.43
CA PRO A 360 -15.68 2.92 -13.75
C PRO A 360 -15.75 1.81 -12.70
N PRO A 361 -16.22 2.09 -11.47
CA PRO A 361 -16.43 1.04 -10.49
C PRO A 361 -17.38 -0.01 -11.07
N PRO A 362 -17.25 -1.29 -10.68
CA PRO A 362 -18.17 -2.32 -11.11
C PRO A 362 -19.61 -1.91 -10.79
N GLU A 363 -20.55 -2.24 -11.68
CA GLU A 363 -21.95 -1.93 -11.46
C GLU A 363 -22.42 -2.59 -10.17
N LEU A 364 -22.88 -1.77 -9.21
CA LEU A 364 -23.40 -2.29 -7.96
C LEU A 364 -24.76 -2.99 -8.20
N PRO A 365 -25.12 -3.97 -7.36
CA PRO A 365 -26.45 -4.55 -7.35
C PRO A 365 -27.54 -3.47 -7.32
N SER A 366 -28.66 -3.71 -8.00
CA SER A 366 -29.75 -2.73 -8.13
C SER A 366 -30.27 -2.21 -6.78
N SER A 367 -30.37 -3.09 -5.78
CA SER A 367 -30.74 -2.75 -4.40
C SER A 367 -29.74 -1.79 -3.74
N THR A 368 -28.44 -2.06 -3.86
CA THR A 368 -27.37 -1.19 -3.37
C THR A 368 -27.36 0.15 -4.10
N ASN A 369 -27.51 0.15 -5.42
CA ASN A 369 -27.59 1.37 -6.23
C ASN A 369 -28.80 2.23 -5.84
N GLN A 370 -29.94 1.61 -5.54
CA GLN A 370 -31.13 2.32 -5.09
C GLN A 370 -30.92 2.97 -3.72
N LEU A 371 -30.39 2.23 -2.73
CA LEU A 371 -30.11 2.73 -1.39
C LEU A 371 -29.08 3.87 -1.41
N THR A 372 -27.93 3.64 -2.06
CA THR A 372 -26.87 4.65 -2.18
C THR A 372 -27.34 5.87 -3.01
N GLY A 373 -28.18 5.67 -4.02
CA GLY A 373 -28.77 6.76 -4.81
C GLY A 373 -29.85 7.56 -4.08
N GLN A 374 -30.62 6.94 -3.18
CA GLN A 374 -31.54 7.65 -2.28
C GLN A 374 -30.79 8.45 -1.22
N PHE A 375 -29.76 7.83 -0.63
CA PHE A 375 -28.88 8.49 0.32
C PHE A 375 -28.21 9.72 -0.30
N GLU A 376 -27.66 9.57 -1.51
CA GLU A 376 -26.97 10.66 -2.19
C GLU A 376 -27.88 11.84 -2.48
N ARG A 377 -29.13 11.59 -2.90
CA ARG A 377 -30.13 12.65 -3.08
C ARG A 377 -30.38 13.42 -1.78
N THR A 378 -30.60 12.70 -0.68
CA THR A 378 -30.83 13.31 0.64
C THR A 378 -29.59 14.08 1.12
N ARG A 379 -28.39 13.58 0.82
CA ARG A 379 -27.13 14.27 1.11
C ARG A 379 -27.01 15.58 0.33
N LEU A 380 -27.33 15.57 -0.97
CA LEU A 380 -27.32 16.75 -1.83
C LEU A 380 -28.32 17.82 -1.34
N GLU A 381 -29.49 17.42 -0.85
CA GLU A 381 -30.46 18.33 -0.25
C GLU A 381 -29.90 19.00 1.02
N ARG A 382 -29.30 18.23 1.94
CA ARG A 382 -28.62 18.79 3.13
C ARG A 382 -27.47 19.73 2.78
N LEU A 383 -26.70 19.39 1.74
CA LEU A 383 -25.61 20.25 1.24
C LEU A 383 -26.16 21.57 0.69
N LYS A 384 -27.24 21.51 -0.08
CA LYS A 384 -27.90 22.71 -0.61
C LYS A 384 -28.42 23.61 0.51
N GLU A 385 -29.09 23.05 1.52
CA GLU A 385 -29.52 23.81 2.70
C GLU A 385 -28.33 24.48 3.40
N PHE A 386 -27.18 23.79 3.44
CA PHE A 386 -25.97 24.35 4.02
C PHE A 386 -25.43 25.53 3.19
N GLU A 387 -25.35 25.36 1.88
CA GLU A 387 -24.88 26.40 0.94
C GLU A 387 -25.81 27.63 0.96
N ASP A 388 -27.12 27.43 1.02
CA ASP A 388 -28.11 28.51 1.14
C ASP A 388 -27.92 29.30 2.44
N LYS A 389 -27.70 28.60 3.56
CA LYS A 389 -27.45 29.24 4.86
C LYS A 389 -26.11 29.99 4.89
N GLU A 390 -25.06 29.41 4.33
CA GLU A 390 -23.75 30.06 4.20
C GLU A 390 -23.85 31.34 3.36
N SER A 391 -24.53 31.26 2.21
CA SER A 391 -24.78 32.39 1.32
C SER A 391 -25.52 33.53 2.02
N GLN A 392 -26.53 33.21 2.84
CA GLN A 392 -27.24 34.20 3.64
C GLN A 392 -26.33 34.87 4.68
N LEU A 393 -25.58 34.08 5.46
CA LEU A 393 -24.66 34.62 6.46
C LEU A 393 -23.55 35.48 5.84
N ARG A 394 -23.08 35.12 4.64
CA ARG A 394 -22.11 35.92 3.88
C ARG A 394 -22.71 37.25 3.43
N LYS A 395 -23.95 37.25 2.91
CA LYS A 395 -24.67 38.48 2.54
C LYS A 395 -24.84 39.40 3.74
N ASP A 396 -25.20 38.87 4.90
CA ASP A 396 -25.36 39.63 6.14
C ASP A 396 -24.03 40.22 6.61
N LEU A 397 -22.92 39.47 6.47
CA LEU A 397 -21.57 39.95 6.74
C LEU A 397 -21.18 41.10 5.80
N ILE A 398 -21.36 40.93 4.49
CA ILE A 398 -21.04 41.96 3.48
C ILE A 398 -21.86 43.22 3.75
N LYS A 399 -23.16 43.07 4.05
CA LYS A 399 -24.03 44.18 4.42
C LYS A 399 -23.50 44.91 5.66
N THR A 400 -23.15 44.17 6.71
CA THR A 400 -22.59 44.77 7.94
C THR A 400 -21.30 45.53 7.66
N TRP A 401 -20.42 45.01 6.80
CA TRP A 401 -19.22 45.73 6.37
C TRP A 401 -19.56 46.99 5.58
N LYS A 402 -20.47 46.93 4.60
CA LYS A 402 -20.93 48.09 3.81
C LYS A 402 -21.63 49.15 4.66
N ASP A 403 -22.40 48.76 5.67
CA ASP A 403 -23.06 49.71 6.57
C ASP A 403 -22.01 50.41 7.46
N GLY A 404 -21.03 49.65 7.94
CA GLY A 404 -19.86 50.20 8.67
C GLY A 404 -19.06 51.20 7.85
N TRP A 405 -18.89 50.95 6.55
CA TRP A 405 -18.27 51.88 5.59
C TRP A 405 -18.93 53.26 5.58
N ASN A 406 -20.27 53.29 5.60
CA ASN A 406 -21.04 54.52 5.48
C ASN A 406 -21.11 55.30 6.80
N SER A 407 -20.85 54.65 7.94
CA SER A 407 -21.03 55.24 9.28
C SER A 407 -19.75 55.76 9.94
N GLU A 408 -18.56 55.31 9.52
CA GLU A 408 -17.28 55.69 10.15
C GLU A 408 -16.44 56.55 9.20
N SER A 409 -16.05 57.75 9.65
CA SER A 409 -14.94 58.54 9.08
C SER A 409 -13.59 57.86 9.40
N GLY A 410 -13.43 56.63 8.93
CA GLY A 410 -12.26 55.80 9.16
C GLY A 410 -11.03 56.33 8.42
N SER A 411 -9.85 55.89 8.85
CA SER A 411 -8.62 56.21 8.15
C SER A 411 -8.64 55.63 6.71
N PRO A 412 -7.89 56.21 5.76
CA PRO A 412 -7.76 55.64 4.42
C PRO A 412 -7.33 54.17 4.40
N ALA A 413 -6.54 53.73 5.41
CA ALA A 413 -6.13 52.34 5.56
C ALA A 413 -7.29 51.42 5.97
N GLN A 414 -8.14 51.87 6.90
CA GLN A 414 -9.35 51.15 7.32
C GLN A 414 -10.34 50.99 6.16
N GLN A 415 -10.49 52.04 5.35
CA GLN A 415 -11.27 51.98 4.12
C GLN A 415 -10.65 50.97 3.14
N ALA A 416 -9.38 51.10 2.78
CA ALA A 416 -8.73 50.13 1.88
C ALA A 416 -8.86 48.66 2.36
N ALA A 417 -8.75 48.42 3.68
CA ALA A 417 -8.97 47.11 4.28
C ALA A 417 -10.41 46.61 4.09
N LEU A 418 -11.41 47.44 4.34
CA LEU A 418 -12.81 47.05 4.22
C LEU A 418 -13.22 46.82 2.76
N THR A 419 -12.75 47.64 1.82
CA THR A 419 -12.95 47.42 0.37
C THR A 419 -12.39 46.08 -0.08
N LYS A 420 -11.15 45.74 0.32
CA LYS A 420 -10.53 44.44 0.01
C LYS A 420 -11.31 43.27 0.62
N SER A 421 -11.86 43.46 1.81
CA SER A 421 -12.65 42.44 2.52
C SER A 421 -13.97 42.15 1.81
N ILE A 422 -14.69 43.21 1.40
CA ILE A 422 -15.93 43.09 0.62
C ILE A 422 -15.64 42.44 -0.72
N ALA A 423 -14.63 42.91 -1.46
CA ALA A 423 -14.26 42.35 -2.75
C ALA A 423 -13.90 40.86 -2.66
N PHE A 424 -13.23 40.44 -1.59
CA PHE A 424 -12.97 39.02 -1.34
C PHE A 424 -14.27 38.24 -1.11
N ALA A 425 -15.15 38.70 -0.22
CA ALA A 425 -16.38 37.99 0.13
C ALA A 425 -17.40 37.95 -1.03
N GLU A 426 -17.32 38.87 -2.00
CA GLU A 426 -18.13 38.88 -3.21
C GLU A 426 -17.56 37.98 -4.33
N ALA A 427 -16.30 37.54 -4.23
CA ALA A 427 -15.65 36.74 -5.27
C ALA A 427 -16.20 35.32 -5.36
N ASP A 428 -16.17 34.74 -6.57
CA ASP A 428 -16.68 33.38 -6.83
C ASP A 428 -15.97 32.32 -5.99
N TYR A 429 -14.64 32.41 -5.85
CA TYR A 429 -13.85 31.49 -5.03
C TYR A 429 -14.11 31.60 -3.52
N ALA A 430 -14.81 32.66 -3.08
CA ALA A 430 -15.25 32.81 -1.70
C ALA A 430 -16.62 32.17 -1.44
N HIS A 431 -17.24 31.56 -2.45
CA HIS A 431 -18.46 30.78 -2.25
C HIS A 431 -18.18 29.53 -1.42
N GLY A 432 -19.02 29.30 -0.42
CA GLY A 432 -18.87 28.20 0.51
C GLY A 432 -17.89 28.48 1.65
N PHE A 433 -18.10 27.76 2.76
CA PHE A 433 -17.36 27.95 4.00
C PHE A 433 -15.84 27.81 3.83
N HIS A 434 -15.38 26.85 3.02
CA HIS A 434 -13.96 26.64 2.80
C HIS A 434 -13.29 27.83 2.12
N GLY A 435 -13.98 28.51 1.20
CA GLY A 435 -13.48 29.69 0.48
C GLY A 435 -13.34 30.86 1.44
N MET A 436 -14.37 31.09 2.25
CA MET A 436 -14.35 32.12 3.29
C MET A 436 -13.27 31.87 4.36
N ARG A 437 -12.91 30.63 4.68
CA ARG A 437 -11.79 30.34 5.60
C ARG A 437 -10.41 30.72 5.07
N LEU A 438 -10.28 30.93 3.77
CA LEU A 438 -9.03 31.39 3.17
C LEU A 438 -8.83 32.91 3.33
N PHE A 439 -9.88 33.63 3.76
CA PHE A 439 -9.84 35.06 4.03
C PHE A 439 -8.95 35.37 5.23
N ARG A 440 -8.07 36.37 5.07
CA ARG A 440 -7.33 36.97 6.19
C ARG A 440 -7.90 38.34 6.48
N VAL A 441 -8.40 38.49 7.70
CA VAL A 441 -8.86 39.78 8.22
C VAL A 441 -7.66 40.74 8.22
N PRO A 442 -7.72 41.87 7.50
CA PRO A 442 -6.64 42.86 7.55
C PRO A 442 -6.46 43.42 8.96
N ASP A 443 -5.21 43.71 9.36
CA ASP A 443 -4.91 44.25 10.69
C ASP A 443 -5.59 45.60 10.95
N ASP A 444 -5.68 46.41 9.89
CA ASP A 444 -6.34 47.71 9.86
C ASP A 444 -7.88 47.62 9.83
N MET A 445 -8.47 46.42 9.90
CA MET A 445 -9.92 46.30 9.84
C MET A 445 -10.60 46.94 11.09
N PRO A 446 -11.66 47.75 10.91
CA PRO A 446 -12.40 48.33 12.03
C PRO A 446 -12.90 47.27 13.03
N LYS A 447 -13.00 47.64 14.30
CA LYS A 447 -13.42 46.72 15.38
C LYS A 447 -14.80 46.11 15.10
N ALA A 448 -15.74 46.91 14.57
CA ALA A 448 -17.05 46.43 14.16
C ALA A 448 -16.94 45.37 13.06
N GLY A 449 -16.13 45.61 12.03
CA GLY A 449 -15.87 44.65 10.94
C GLY A 449 -15.24 43.34 11.41
N ARG A 450 -14.27 43.41 12.33
CA ARG A 450 -13.66 42.23 12.98
C ARG A 450 -14.66 41.44 13.82
N THR A 451 -15.54 42.14 14.53
CA THR A 451 -16.59 41.52 15.34
C THR A 451 -17.61 40.79 14.47
N ALA A 452 -18.05 41.41 13.37
CA ALA A 452 -18.95 40.80 12.39
C ALA A 452 -18.32 39.53 11.77
N TRP A 453 -17.04 39.59 11.42
CA TRP A 453 -16.30 38.42 10.93
C TRP A 453 -16.26 37.28 11.96
N ALA A 454 -15.92 37.59 13.22
CA ALA A 454 -15.87 36.59 14.28
C ALA A 454 -17.24 35.94 14.53
N THR A 455 -18.33 36.72 14.44
CA THR A 455 -19.71 36.21 14.51
C THR A 455 -20.01 35.24 13.37
N TYR A 456 -19.72 35.64 12.12
CA TYR A 456 -19.88 34.76 10.95
C TYR A 456 -19.11 33.44 11.13
N GLN A 457 -17.84 33.50 11.55
CA GLN A 457 -17.02 32.30 11.77
C GLN A 457 -17.60 31.38 12.86
N LYS A 458 -18.11 31.96 13.96
CA LYS A 458 -18.70 31.19 15.07
C LYS A 458 -19.98 30.48 14.64
N GLU A 459 -20.86 31.18 13.93
CA GLU A 459 -22.11 30.62 13.43
C GLU A 459 -21.84 29.50 12.42
N MET A 460 -20.96 29.74 11.45
CA MET A 460 -20.58 28.74 10.47
C MET A 460 -19.90 27.51 11.09
N LYS A 461 -19.06 27.69 12.11
CA LYS A 461 -18.44 26.57 12.84
C LYS A 461 -19.50 25.72 13.55
N THR A 462 -20.49 26.36 14.16
CA THR A 462 -21.60 25.67 14.86
C THR A 462 -22.44 24.88 13.87
N PHE A 463 -22.81 25.51 12.75
CA PHE A 463 -23.63 24.89 11.73
C PHE A 463 -22.90 23.75 11.00
N ARG A 464 -21.61 23.90 10.69
CA ARG A 464 -20.78 22.81 10.16
C ARG A 464 -20.73 21.61 11.11
N LYS A 465 -20.61 21.86 12.41
CA LYS A 465 -20.61 20.79 13.41
C LYS A 465 -21.93 20.01 13.37
N GLN A 466 -23.06 20.72 13.35
CA GLN A 466 -24.39 20.09 13.22
C GLN A 466 -24.53 19.27 11.94
N LEU A 467 -24.09 19.82 10.79
CA LEU A 467 -24.11 19.10 9.52
C LEU A 467 -23.23 17.84 9.55
N SER A 468 -22.04 17.92 10.15
CA SER A 468 -21.15 16.76 10.33
C SER A 468 -21.80 15.68 11.19
N GLU A 469 -22.40 16.06 12.32
CA GLU A 469 -23.08 15.12 13.22
C GLU A 469 -24.30 14.46 12.54
N GLN A 470 -25.09 15.24 11.78
CA GLN A 470 -26.21 14.72 11.00
C GLN A 470 -25.74 13.78 9.88
N GLN A 471 -24.67 14.14 9.18
CA GLN A 471 -24.14 13.31 8.09
C GLN A 471 -23.52 12.02 8.63
N ASP A 472 -22.77 12.08 9.74
CA ASP A 472 -22.23 10.89 10.41
C ASP A 472 -23.35 9.96 10.89
N ALA A 473 -24.42 10.52 11.46
CA ALA A 473 -25.60 9.74 11.84
C ALA A 473 -26.29 9.10 10.63
N ALA A 474 -26.44 9.84 9.53
CA ALA A 474 -27.03 9.34 8.29
C ALA A 474 -26.17 8.23 7.66
N VAL A 475 -24.84 8.39 7.64
CA VAL A 475 -23.93 7.36 7.12
C VAL A 475 -24.00 6.10 7.98
N LYS A 476 -24.06 6.22 9.31
CA LYS A 476 -24.27 5.05 10.19
C LYS A 476 -25.60 4.33 9.95
N ALA A 477 -26.66 5.09 9.64
CA ALA A 477 -27.95 4.52 9.25
C ALA A 477 -27.84 3.76 7.92
N LEU A 478 -27.22 4.37 6.90
CA LEU A 478 -26.93 3.71 5.62
C LEU A 478 -26.07 2.46 5.79
N GLU A 479 -25.02 2.53 6.62
CA GLU A 479 -24.17 1.38 6.97
C GLU A 479 -25.02 0.24 7.54
N SER A 480 -25.94 0.56 8.45
CA SER A 480 -26.85 -0.43 9.06
C SER A 480 -27.84 -1.02 8.06
N GLU A 481 -28.38 -0.23 7.15
CA GLU A 481 -29.26 -0.69 6.06
C GLU A 481 -28.53 -1.55 5.03
N LEU A 482 -27.25 -1.25 4.76
CA LEU A 482 -26.42 -2.02 3.84
C LEU A 482 -25.91 -3.33 4.44
N GLN A 483 -25.79 -3.45 5.77
CA GLN A 483 -25.28 -4.68 6.42
C GLN A 483 -25.93 -5.99 5.91
N PRO A 484 -27.26 -6.14 5.81
CA PRO A 484 -27.85 -7.37 5.27
C PRO A 484 -27.42 -7.63 3.82
N VAL A 485 -27.38 -6.59 2.97
CA VAL A 485 -26.95 -6.71 1.57
C VAL A 485 -25.47 -7.11 1.48
N LEU A 486 -24.62 -6.49 2.30
CA LEU A 486 -23.18 -6.82 2.37
C LEU A 486 -22.97 -8.26 2.81
N LYS A 487 -23.75 -8.73 3.80
CA LYS A 487 -23.70 -10.10 4.27
C LYS A 487 -24.13 -11.09 3.17
N ASP A 488 -25.26 -10.82 2.50
CA ASP A 488 -25.75 -11.67 1.42
C ASP A 488 -24.73 -11.77 0.27
N LEU A 489 -24.12 -10.64 -0.11
CA LEU A 489 -23.04 -10.61 -1.12
C LEU A 489 -21.81 -11.39 -0.66
N ALA A 490 -21.38 -11.21 0.59
CA ALA A 490 -20.24 -11.95 1.14
C ALA A 490 -20.52 -13.46 1.22
N ASP A 491 -21.75 -13.86 1.53
CA ASP A 491 -22.17 -15.26 1.55
C ASP A 491 -22.24 -15.87 0.14
N GLN A 492 -22.54 -15.05 -0.89
CA GLN A 492 -22.46 -15.41 -2.31
C GLN A 492 -21.03 -15.44 -2.88
N GLY A 493 -20.03 -14.98 -2.11
CA GLY A 493 -18.65 -14.87 -2.57
C GLY A 493 -18.35 -13.62 -3.40
N GLU A 494 -19.28 -12.66 -3.46
CA GLU A 494 -19.18 -11.35 -4.14
C GLU A 494 -18.34 -10.35 -3.33
N TYR A 495 -17.17 -10.79 -2.85
CA TYR A 495 -16.30 -10.01 -1.97
C TYR A 495 -15.81 -8.71 -2.61
N GLU A 496 -15.71 -8.68 -3.95
CA GLU A 496 -15.33 -7.49 -4.71
C GLU A 496 -16.34 -6.38 -4.49
N THR A 497 -17.62 -6.71 -4.69
CA THR A 497 -18.76 -5.82 -4.56
C THR A 497 -18.89 -5.31 -3.13
N VAL A 498 -18.71 -6.19 -2.13
CA VAL A 498 -18.70 -5.81 -0.71
C VAL A 498 -17.63 -4.76 -0.43
N LEU A 499 -16.41 -4.97 -0.94
CA LEU A 499 -15.29 -4.05 -0.74
C LEU A 499 -15.52 -2.71 -1.42
N VAL A 500 -16.08 -2.70 -2.64
CA VAL A 500 -16.47 -1.47 -3.36
C VAL A 500 -17.44 -0.65 -2.51
N ILE A 501 -18.49 -1.27 -1.99
CA ILE A 501 -19.49 -0.58 -1.17
C ILE A 501 -18.85 -0.01 0.10
N ARG A 502 -18.02 -0.82 0.79
CA ARG A 502 -17.28 -0.39 1.99
C ARG A 502 -16.32 0.78 1.72
N TYR A 503 -15.66 0.79 0.55
CA TYR A 503 -14.75 1.87 0.17
C TYR A 503 -15.48 3.19 -0.11
N ARG A 504 -16.73 3.13 -0.58
CA ARG A 504 -17.54 4.31 -0.88
C ARG A 504 -18.21 4.93 0.35
N LEU A 505 -18.43 4.15 1.42
CA LEU A 505 -19.07 4.66 2.65
C LEU A 505 -18.36 5.87 3.27
N PRO A 506 -17.02 5.92 3.37
CA PRO A 506 -16.31 7.13 3.78
C PRO A 506 -16.52 8.34 2.88
N GLU A 507 -16.71 8.17 1.56
CA GLU A 507 -16.98 9.28 0.62
C GLU A 507 -18.28 10.00 0.99
N PHE A 508 -19.26 9.24 1.49
CA PHE A 508 -20.52 9.79 1.96
C PHE A 508 -20.40 10.61 3.25
N ARG A 509 -19.29 10.51 4.00
CA ARG A 509 -19.07 11.35 5.20
C ARG A 509 -18.62 12.77 4.85
N VAL A 510 -18.28 13.04 3.59
CA VAL A 510 -17.91 14.37 3.14
C VAL A 510 -19.13 15.29 3.18
N THR A 511 -19.08 16.29 4.07
CA THR A 511 -20.17 17.23 4.35
C THR A 511 -20.07 18.54 3.60
N MET A 512 -19.05 18.74 2.76
CA MET A 512 -18.82 20.02 2.10
C MET A 512 -18.43 19.80 0.64
N THR A 513 -18.90 20.69 -0.21
CA THR A 513 -18.52 20.72 -1.61
C THR A 513 -17.02 21.08 -1.71
N PRO A 514 -16.20 20.26 -2.36
CA PRO A 514 -14.78 20.55 -2.51
C PRO A 514 -14.55 21.85 -3.28
N ILE A 515 -13.55 22.63 -2.88
CA ILE A 515 -13.21 23.88 -3.56
C ILE A 515 -11.97 23.68 -4.42
N ALA A 516 -12.09 23.95 -5.72
CA ALA A 516 -10.97 23.95 -6.64
C ALA A 516 -9.97 25.06 -6.29
N VAL A 517 -8.68 24.70 -6.21
CA VAL A 517 -7.58 25.61 -5.87
C VAL A 517 -6.32 25.26 -6.66
N LYS A 518 -5.42 26.24 -6.80
CA LYS A 518 -4.06 26.00 -7.28
C LYS A 518 -3.15 25.74 -6.08
N VAL A 519 -2.33 24.70 -6.12
CA VAL A 519 -1.49 24.29 -4.98
C VAL A 519 -0.06 23.97 -5.37
N ALA A 520 0.90 24.50 -4.61
CA ALA A 520 2.30 24.12 -4.74
C ALA A 520 2.54 22.80 -3.98
N ARG A 521 3.09 21.77 -4.66
CA ARG A 521 3.43 20.44 -4.06
C ARG A 521 4.66 20.44 -3.15
N SER A 522 5.46 21.48 -3.20
CA SER A 522 6.60 21.68 -2.32
C SER A 522 6.69 23.16 -1.97
N PRO A 523 7.10 23.52 -0.74
CA PRO A 523 7.34 24.92 -0.38
C PRO A 523 8.44 25.59 -1.23
N TYR A 524 9.24 24.79 -1.95
CA TYR A 524 10.32 25.27 -2.82
C TYR A 524 9.96 25.26 -4.31
N SER A 525 8.75 24.81 -4.66
CA SER A 525 8.31 24.76 -6.06
C SER A 525 7.40 25.94 -6.35
N SER A 526 7.69 26.66 -7.44
CA SER A 526 6.80 27.66 -8.02
C SER A 526 5.70 27.04 -8.89
N HIS A 527 5.76 25.73 -9.15
CA HIS A 527 4.80 25.05 -9.99
C HIS A 527 3.51 24.77 -9.23
N LEU A 528 2.39 25.25 -9.78
CA LEU A 528 1.06 25.11 -9.22
C LEU A 528 0.32 23.95 -9.89
N TRP A 529 -0.33 23.15 -9.08
CA TRP A 529 -1.15 22.02 -9.49
C TRP A 529 -2.61 22.32 -9.22
N ASP A 530 -3.51 21.75 -10.00
CA ASP A 530 -4.91 21.71 -9.61
C ASP A 530 -5.10 20.80 -8.39
N GLY A 531 -5.96 21.24 -7.49
CA GLY A 531 -6.36 20.47 -6.31
C GLY A 531 -7.71 20.91 -5.79
N TYR A 532 -8.24 20.13 -4.87
CA TYR A 532 -9.53 20.32 -4.25
C TYR A 532 -9.36 20.36 -2.74
N ILE A 533 -9.74 21.46 -2.10
CA ILE A 533 -9.85 21.50 -0.64
C ILE A 533 -11.02 20.61 -0.23
N LEU A 534 -10.70 19.52 0.46
CA LEU A 534 -11.68 18.59 1.02
C LEU A 534 -12.04 18.93 2.46
N GLU A 535 -11.07 19.43 3.23
CA GLU A 535 -11.25 19.74 4.64
C GLU A 535 -10.36 20.90 5.09
N ALA A 536 -10.71 21.55 6.21
CA ALA A 536 -9.89 22.58 6.83
C ALA A 536 -9.86 22.42 8.36
N ARG A 537 -8.64 22.36 8.92
CA ARG A 537 -8.33 22.28 10.36
C ARG A 537 -7.57 23.52 10.81
N GLY A 538 -8.10 24.19 11.84
CA GLY A 538 -7.54 25.49 12.28
C GLY A 538 -7.52 26.54 11.16
N GLU A 539 -6.75 27.61 11.32
CA GLU A 539 -6.77 28.73 10.35
C GLU A 539 -5.87 28.52 9.15
N ASN A 540 -4.91 27.58 9.24
CA ASN A 540 -3.82 27.49 8.25
C ASN A 540 -3.59 26.08 7.71
N SER A 541 -4.41 25.07 8.01
CA SER A 541 -4.20 23.70 7.53
C SER A 541 -5.41 23.18 6.75
N PHE A 542 -5.18 22.71 5.53
CA PHE A 542 -6.21 22.30 4.59
C PHE A 542 -5.86 20.93 4.04
N LEU A 543 -6.82 20.01 4.05
CA LEU A 543 -6.69 18.73 3.37
C LEU A 543 -6.99 18.98 1.90
N VAL A 544 -5.97 18.83 1.06
CA VAL A 544 -6.09 19.03 -0.39
C VAL A 544 -5.88 17.71 -1.09
N ALA A 545 -6.86 17.28 -1.87
CA ALA A 545 -6.66 16.18 -2.80
C ALA A 545 -6.37 16.74 -4.19
N TYR A 546 -5.31 16.28 -4.82
CA TYR A 546 -4.98 16.67 -6.19
C TYR A 546 -6.00 16.15 -7.20
N ARG A 547 -6.76 15.11 -6.83
CA ARG A 547 -7.93 14.60 -7.55
C ARG A 547 -9.02 14.15 -6.58
N LEU A 548 -10.28 14.35 -6.95
CA LEU A 548 -11.41 13.84 -6.17
C LEU A 548 -11.34 12.30 -6.09
N GLY A 549 -11.41 11.76 -4.87
CA GLY A 549 -11.27 10.32 -4.61
C GLY A 549 -9.84 9.84 -4.34
N GLU A 550 -8.81 10.68 -4.54
CA GLU A 550 -7.45 10.37 -4.10
C GLU A 550 -7.22 10.77 -2.62
N PRO A 551 -6.28 10.13 -1.91
CA PRO A 551 -5.87 10.57 -0.59
C PRO A 551 -5.41 12.03 -0.63
N GLY A 552 -5.95 12.85 0.27
CA GLY A 552 -5.53 14.25 0.41
C GLY A 552 -4.22 14.41 1.19
N GLU A 553 -3.53 15.52 0.94
CA GLU A 553 -2.37 15.99 1.71
C GLU A 553 -2.77 17.18 2.59
N TRP A 554 -2.32 17.21 3.85
CA TRP A 554 -2.49 18.38 4.70
C TRP A 554 -1.48 19.47 4.32
N LEU A 555 -1.98 20.54 3.70
CA LEU A 555 -1.19 21.66 3.22
C LEU A 555 -1.39 22.91 4.08
N PRO A 556 -0.32 23.69 4.31
CA PRO A 556 -0.45 25.02 4.87
C PRO A 556 -1.13 25.98 3.87
N ARG A 557 -1.88 26.97 4.37
CA ARG A 557 -2.51 28.03 3.55
C ARG A 557 -1.55 28.68 2.54
N SER A 558 -0.29 28.88 2.93
CA SER A 558 0.73 29.53 2.10
C SER A 558 1.04 28.77 0.81
N ARG A 559 0.71 27.48 0.73
CA ARG A 559 0.88 26.64 -0.47
C ARG A 559 -0.35 26.65 -1.38
N ILE A 560 -1.42 27.33 -0.99
CA ILE A 560 -2.68 27.43 -1.74
C ILE A 560 -2.75 28.80 -2.41
N GLN A 561 -3.03 28.83 -3.69
CA GLN A 561 -3.26 30.03 -4.47
C GLN A 561 -4.64 29.96 -5.13
N PHE A 562 -5.23 31.13 -5.35
CA PHE A 562 -6.45 31.28 -6.13
C PHE A 562 -6.05 31.52 -7.59
N ALA A 563 -6.74 30.90 -8.55
CA ALA A 563 -6.69 31.37 -9.93
C ALA A 563 -7.53 32.67 -9.99
N PRO A 564 -6.97 33.82 -10.38
CA PRO A 564 -7.69 35.11 -10.33
C PRO A 564 -8.84 35.23 -11.34
N ASP A 565 -8.85 34.43 -12.41
CA ASP A 565 -9.70 34.67 -13.59
C ASP A 565 -10.59 33.46 -13.98
N ASP A 566 -10.55 32.35 -13.24
CA ASP A 566 -11.37 31.18 -13.56
C ASP A 566 -12.72 31.26 -12.83
N VAL A 567 -13.82 31.22 -13.58
CA VAL A 567 -15.15 30.87 -13.06
C VAL A 567 -15.00 29.54 -12.33
N VAL A 568 -15.10 29.56 -11.00
CA VAL A 568 -14.98 28.34 -10.20
C VAL A 568 -16.22 27.51 -10.49
N GLU A 569 -16.13 26.59 -11.46
CA GLU A 569 -17.13 25.55 -11.62
C GLU A 569 -17.19 24.77 -10.29
N ILE A 570 -18.29 24.95 -9.57
CA ILE A 570 -18.63 24.11 -8.43
C ILE A 570 -18.78 22.70 -9.00
N ALA A 571 -17.75 21.88 -8.85
CA ALA A 571 -17.78 20.52 -9.36
C ALA A 571 -18.97 19.80 -8.70
N PRO A 572 -19.94 19.28 -9.48
CA PRO A 572 -21.07 18.58 -8.91
C PRO A 572 -20.54 17.40 -8.07
N PRO A 573 -21.14 17.11 -6.91
CA PRO A 573 -20.74 15.96 -6.12
C PRO A 573 -21.14 14.69 -6.88
N GLY A 574 -20.19 14.05 -7.53
CA GLY A 574 -20.41 12.76 -8.17
C GLY A 574 -19.71 12.59 -9.52
N ARG A 575 -18.85 11.57 -9.55
CA ARG A 575 -18.11 11.00 -10.69
C ARG A 575 -17.00 11.92 -11.21
N GLY A 576 -15.78 11.35 -11.26
CA GLY A 576 -14.58 11.98 -11.80
C GLY A 576 -14.73 12.33 -13.28
N GLN A 577 -15.44 13.41 -13.56
CA GLN A 577 -15.36 14.07 -14.85
C GLN A 577 -13.95 14.64 -14.96
N THR A 578 -13.26 14.28 -16.04
CA THR A 578 -12.00 14.92 -16.43
C THR A 578 -12.26 16.42 -16.51
N PRO A 579 -11.52 17.27 -15.78
CA PRO A 579 -11.76 18.71 -15.78
C PRO A 579 -11.70 19.24 -17.23
N PRO A 580 -12.43 20.33 -17.56
CA PRO A 580 -12.27 20.96 -18.87
C PRO A 580 -10.79 21.27 -19.09
N GLY A 581 -10.24 20.75 -20.19
CA GLY A 581 -8.83 20.85 -20.54
C GLY A 581 -8.60 21.74 -21.74
N PRO A 582 -7.38 22.24 -21.93
CA PRO A 582 -7.03 22.98 -23.13
C PRO A 582 -7.22 22.09 -24.37
N GLY A 583 -7.76 22.68 -25.44
CA GLY A 583 -7.94 21.99 -26.72
C GLY A 583 -9.28 21.27 -26.91
N VAL A 584 -9.46 20.74 -28.13
CA VAL A 584 -10.71 20.15 -28.62
C VAL A 584 -10.80 18.66 -28.23
N PRO A 585 -11.89 18.22 -27.58
CA PRO A 585 -12.08 16.80 -27.24
C PRO A 585 -11.93 15.86 -28.45
N VAL A 586 -11.18 14.79 -28.27
CA VAL A 586 -11.06 13.74 -29.29
C VAL A 586 -12.25 12.78 -29.18
N LEU A 587 -13.18 12.91 -30.11
CA LEU A 587 -14.36 12.05 -30.21
C LEU A 587 -14.03 10.78 -31.00
N GLY A 588 -14.91 9.77 -30.92
CA GLY A 588 -14.80 8.55 -31.73
C GLY A 588 -14.75 8.82 -33.23
N THR A 589 -15.28 9.95 -33.69
CA THR A 589 -15.28 10.39 -35.09
C THR A 589 -14.08 11.26 -35.47
N THR A 590 -13.30 11.74 -34.50
CA THR A 590 -12.13 12.60 -34.75
C THR A 590 -11.03 11.81 -35.47
N ARG A 591 -10.60 12.30 -36.64
CA ARG A 591 -9.47 11.73 -37.37
C ARG A 591 -8.16 12.21 -36.74
N LEU A 592 -7.33 11.25 -36.31
CA LEU A 592 -6.04 11.52 -35.67
C LEU A 592 -4.90 11.17 -36.63
N GLN A 593 -3.88 12.01 -36.69
CA GLN A 593 -2.70 11.77 -37.52
C GLN A 593 -1.46 11.51 -36.66
N PRO A 594 -0.55 10.61 -37.08
CA PRO A 594 0.78 10.51 -36.49
C PRO A 594 1.50 11.86 -36.51
N GLY A 595 2.15 12.22 -35.41
CA GLY A 595 2.84 13.51 -35.22
C GLY A 595 1.96 14.62 -34.65
N GLN A 596 0.63 14.45 -34.63
CA GLN A 596 -0.29 15.48 -34.15
C GLN A 596 -0.14 15.73 -32.65
N LYS A 597 -0.12 17.01 -32.25
CA LYS A 597 -0.04 17.41 -30.85
C LYS A 597 -1.40 17.33 -30.16
N ALA A 598 -1.38 16.74 -28.97
CA ALA A 598 -2.53 16.63 -28.10
C ALA A 598 -2.10 16.90 -26.66
N VAL A 599 -3.09 17.02 -25.78
CA VAL A 599 -2.88 16.92 -24.35
C VAL A 599 -3.61 15.70 -23.79
N LYS A 600 -2.97 15.01 -22.85
CA LYS A 600 -3.55 13.93 -22.08
C LYS A 600 -3.68 14.35 -20.62
N PHE A 601 -4.84 14.15 -20.02
CA PHE A 601 -4.99 14.34 -18.59
C PHE A 601 -4.34 13.17 -17.83
N TRP A 602 -3.41 13.47 -16.93
CA TRP A 602 -2.75 12.47 -16.09
C TRP A 602 -2.28 13.10 -14.80
N GLY A 603 -2.36 12.37 -13.70
CA GLY A 603 -2.31 13.03 -12.40
C GLY A 603 -3.38 14.13 -12.35
N SER A 604 -3.02 15.32 -11.89
CA SER A 604 -3.93 16.46 -11.81
C SER A 604 -3.65 17.53 -12.86
N SER A 605 -3.08 17.16 -14.02
CA SER A 605 -2.71 18.14 -15.04
C SER A 605 -2.82 17.59 -16.46
N TRP A 606 -2.96 18.50 -17.41
CA TRP A 606 -2.90 18.21 -18.83
C TRP A 606 -1.44 18.24 -19.29
N TYR A 607 -0.97 17.13 -19.84
CA TYR A 607 0.39 16.99 -20.33
C TYR A 607 0.40 16.98 -21.85
N PRO A 608 1.36 17.68 -22.49
CA PRO A 608 1.55 17.60 -23.93
C PRO A 608 2.01 16.19 -24.33
N VAL A 609 1.39 15.67 -25.37
CA VAL A 609 1.67 14.35 -25.93
C VAL A 609 1.64 14.42 -27.45
N THR A 610 2.40 13.56 -28.09
CA THR A 610 2.41 13.42 -29.55
C THR A 610 1.71 12.13 -29.93
N ILE A 611 0.73 12.21 -30.83
CA ILE A 611 0.03 11.03 -31.34
C ILE A 611 0.99 10.25 -32.22
N ARG A 612 1.20 8.96 -31.92
CA ARG A 612 2.07 8.09 -32.72
C ARG A 612 1.26 7.28 -33.74
N GLN A 613 0.20 6.64 -33.28
CA GLN A 613 -0.71 5.87 -34.14
C GLN A 613 -2.06 5.62 -33.45
N SER A 614 -3.13 5.55 -34.22
CA SER A 614 -4.42 5.04 -33.71
C SER A 614 -4.47 3.52 -33.87
N THR A 615 -4.89 2.82 -32.83
CA THR A 615 -5.10 1.36 -32.83
C THR A 615 -6.56 1.04 -32.48
N PRO A 616 -7.03 -0.21 -32.67
CA PRO A 616 -8.36 -0.63 -32.19
C PRO A 616 -8.53 -0.52 -30.68
N GLN A 617 -7.44 -0.53 -29.92
CA GLN A 617 -7.42 -0.50 -28.45
C GLN A 617 -7.31 0.93 -27.89
N GLY A 618 -7.09 1.94 -28.74
CA GLY A 618 -6.92 3.33 -28.33
C GLY A 618 -5.99 4.12 -29.25
N VAL A 619 -5.27 5.08 -28.68
CA VAL A 619 -4.31 5.93 -29.38
C VAL A 619 -2.97 5.74 -28.68
N LEU A 620 -1.98 5.25 -29.41
CA LEU A 620 -0.61 5.20 -28.92
C LEU A 620 -0.03 6.61 -28.98
N ILE A 621 0.43 7.09 -27.83
CA ILE A 621 1.02 8.42 -27.65
C ILE A 621 2.45 8.32 -27.15
N ASP A 622 3.27 9.28 -27.54
CA ASP A 622 4.57 9.58 -26.95
C ASP A 622 4.42 10.77 -25.99
N TRP A 623 4.98 10.66 -24.79
CA TRP A 623 4.93 11.72 -23.79
C TRP A 623 6.00 12.78 -24.06
N ASP A 624 5.60 14.03 -24.33
CA ASP A 624 6.56 15.10 -24.62
C ASP A 624 7.37 15.47 -23.36
N THR A 625 6.77 15.36 -22.17
CA THR A 625 7.41 15.68 -20.89
C THR A 625 8.24 14.53 -20.31
N PHE A 626 7.98 13.28 -20.73
CA PHE A 626 8.63 12.08 -20.20
C PHE A 626 9.30 11.29 -21.33
N PRO A 627 10.56 11.60 -21.67
CA PRO A 627 11.24 10.99 -22.81
C PRO A 627 11.28 9.46 -22.66
N ASN A 628 11.07 8.75 -23.77
CA ASN A 628 10.98 7.28 -23.87
C ASN A 628 9.75 6.63 -23.24
N ARG A 629 8.78 7.39 -22.74
CA ARG A 629 7.52 6.83 -22.26
C ARG A 629 6.48 6.82 -23.38
N GLN A 630 5.93 5.63 -23.64
CA GLN A 630 4.82 5.40 -24.55
C GLN A 630 3.63 4.82 -23.79
N GLU A 631 2.43 5.15 -24.23
CA GLU A 631 1.20 4.62 -23.65
C GLU A 631 0.09 4.54 -24.70
N THR A 632 -0.72 3.49 -24.65
CA THR A 632 -1.97 3.42 -25.41
C THR A 632 -3.09 3.95 -24.53
N VAL A 633 -3.78 5.00 -24.98
CA VAL A 633 -4.82 5.67 -24.19
C VAL A 633 -6.16 5.70 -24.94
N PRO A 634 -7.31 5.65 -24.25
CA PRO A 634 -8.61 5.89 -24.87
C PRO A 634 -8.66 7.25 -25.57
N ARG A 635 -9.41 7.34 -26.67
CA ARG A 635 -9.64 8.61 -27.38
C ARG A 635 -10.22 9.69 -26.48
N ALA A 636 -11.12 9.31 -25.58
CA ALA A 636 -11.78 10.21 -24.64
C ALA A 636 -10.80 10.92 -23.66
N ASP A 637 -9.58 10.40 -23.51
CA ASP A 637 -8.57 10.96 -22.60
C ASP A 637 -7.68 12.01 -23.27
N LEU A 638 -7.87 12.24 -24.58
CA LEU A 638 -7.08 13.16 -25.39
C LEU A 638 -7.90 14.40 -25.79
N ARG A 639 -7.22 15.54 -25.82
CA ARG A 639 -7.70 16.76 -26.48
C ARG A 639 -6.66 17.24 -27.48
N LEU A 640 -7.07 17.60 -28.68
CA LEU A 640 -6.17 18.15 -29.70
C LEU A 640 -5.83 19.59 -29.34
N ILE A 641 -4.54 19.92 -29.41
CA ILE A 641 -4.10 21.32 -29.35
C ILE A 641 -4.41 21.90 -30.73
N GLU A 642 -5.25 22.92 -30.79
CA GLU A 642 -5.44 23.66 -32.04
C GLU A 642 -4.11 24.36 -32.35
N GLU A 643 -3.52 24.01 -33.50
CA GLU A 643 -2.41 24.79 -34.06
C GLU A 643 -3.05 26.03 -34.70
N ASP A 644 -2.82 27.21 -34.11
CA ASP A 644 -3.19 28.51 -34.69
C ASP A 644 -2.51 28.75 -36.05
#